data_AF-A0A917IDZ9-F1
#
_entry.id   AF-A0A917IDZ9-F1
#
_cell.length_a   1.000
_cell.length_b   1.000
_cell.length_c   1.000
_cell.angle_alpha   90.00
_cell.angle_beta   90.00
_cell.angle_gamma   90.00
#
_symmetry.space_group_name_H-M   'P 1'
#
loop_
_entity.id
_entity.type
_entity.pdbx_description
1 polymer ?
#
loop_
_entity_poly.entity_id
_entity_poly.type
_entity_poly.pdbx_seq_one_letter_code
_entity_poly.pdbx_strand_id
1 'polypeptide(L)'
;MRRFRFTRTLGGVLGGLALIGAGAVAPATAAPTVVETIDFDDGTTGSWTQSGGGAGTLQFVESGDGLALRVAGRANDFTGIQSPVGFLAAGHRYTFSMSVRLAEGTSATQARFVVKPAYQWVGNTAVSADAWTTVTGTYEVPAGADVSELQVYIGTSDTGAPYDYLVDDLVVSAEPLDAGPPGGGPDPETPAPGTVVLHTDFEDGLGGWAPRDAGAGAPRVELTGVAHGGAHAAIVTERSGQGAGIGHDVTGLLVPGTAYRLEAWVRFAEGQPVDDVWLSLARTTGGSTTYSTLGQFSGISNNGWTHVSATFQATAADQALLYFETNYNGSNRSDFLVDDVVLKVPDAVVIEDLPSLAGTVDVPLGVAIDSRETTGSPAELLRRHFTQITAENHMKPEAWYGADRAFAPHPEALALMDFAAANDLDLYGHVLVWHSQTPAWFFQDASGAPLAADGSGQQTLRERMRTHIFAVAESLADRYGPYGSASNPVTAFDVVNEVVSDGGEFADGLRRSEWYRILGEEYIDLAFEYADEAFNETYADAGSDRPVALFINDYNTEQDGKQGRYAALVDRLLERGVPLDGVGHQFHVSLAMPISALAGALERFAGLGLTQAVTEFDVTTGTPVTQARLVDQGYYYRDAFEVFRAHDLFAITVWGLTDGRSWRSSNGAPLLFDDELRAKPAYYGAAGAALPDRLRAANVFAGEVPLEPDAPEWRRLPLHALDGEGAFQARWTPDGLTVLVDAPGGDANTAIELELGGTVYTVRGDGTGDVPAAATATDTGVRVAAQLPLDGAAQGDTVAFDVRIGGIGAWNSPGAVGTLSLIEPLSYLEVVETAEAPDIDGEIDEHWEAAGAVSTDVQVEGTGGASATVRTLWRGNTLYVLAEVADEQVDVSGSDPWVQDSVEIYVDAGNVKNGAYRYDDTQIRISAENAVSFGTGDTAFQQGRLTSATAIVDGGYVVEAAISLLEYGGEGTFHGLDFQVNDGTAGARTAIRNWADPTGTGYQSTAHWGVGQLVAADDGTEPPVKPQPPVKPRPPHGGGGTGPDPVGGPQTPGWQPLPGGALTADVRGSVTVPSQASPGETIRVGGLEPRSAVAVYLYSQPQLLVTGTAGPDGTIAVTIPLDVPLGDHRIAVYDAAGELIGWAPIRIVPVEALAATGADAVALMTALAAGAAVLAAGVVLALAARRRRAQRASVMYVESGSSV
;
A
#
# COMPACT_ATOMS: atom_id res chain seq x y z
N MET A 1 -69.31 -26.21 -23.27
CA MET A 1 -69.13 -27.61 -23.74
C MET A 1 -67.64 -27.92 -23.76
N ARG A 2 -67.24 -29.00 -23.09
CA ARG A 2 -65.99 -29.79 -23.17
C ARG A 2 -64.61 -29.09 -23.23
N ARG A 3 -63.82 -29.39 -22.19
CA ARG A 3 -62.40 -29.89 -22.16
C ARG A 3 -61.42 -29.21 -23.13
N PHE A 4 -60.26 -28.77 -22.65
CA PHE A 4 -59.11 -29.67 -22.49
C PHE A 4 -58.18 -29.31 -21.30
N ARG A 5 -57.59 -30.37 -20.72
CA ARG A 5 -56.62 -30.42 -19.60
C ARG A 5 -55.21 -30.06 -20.10
N PHE A 6 -54.26 -29.65 -19.26
CA PHE A 6 -53.36 -30.50 -18.44
C PHE A 6 -52.70 -29.60 -17.36
N THR A 7 -52.95 -29.81 -16.05
CA THR A 7 -52.06 -30.43 -15.01
C THR A 7 -50.69 -29.75 -14.83
N ARG A 8 -50.19 -29.43 -13.63
CA ARG A 8 -50.55 -29.86 -12.26
C ARG A 8 -49.78 -29.00 -11.24
N THR A 9 -50.50 -28.54 -10.18
CA THR A 9 -50.14 -28.48 -8.73
C THR A 9 -48.86 -27.78 -8.28
N LEU A 10 -48.82 -26.91 -7.25
CA LEU A 10 -49.61 -26.70 -6.01
C LEU A 10 -49.34 -25.23 -5.58
N GLY A 11 -50.28 -24.29 -5.33
CA GLY A 11 -51.25 -24.21 -4.22
C GLY A 11 -50.55 -23.87 -2.89
N GLY A 12 -50.81 -22.81 -2.12
CA GLY A 12 -51.82 -21.73 -2.07
C GLY A 12 -51.75 -21.14 -0.63
N VAL A 13 -51.50 -19.84 -0.45
CA VAL A 13 -52.45 -18.76 -0.09
C VAL A 13 -53.19 -18.93 1.26
N LEU A 14 -53.08 -17.90 2.12
CA LEU A 14 -54.15 -17.14 2.85
C LEU A 14 -53.46 -16.38 4.01
N GLY A 15 -53.42 -15.05 4.07
CA GLY A 15 -54.55 -14.09 4.21
C GLY A 15 -54.63 -13.66 5.70
N GLY A 16 -54.85 -12.44 6.15
CA GLY A 16 -55.10 -11.11 5.58
C GLY A 16 -55.45 -10.13 6.73
N LEU A 17 -55.52 -8.83 6.40
CA LEU A 17 -56.14 -7.69 7.12
C LEU A 17 -55.42 -6.96 8.28
N ALA A 18 -54.74 -5.86 7.90
CA ALA A 18 -55.03 -4.44 8.17
C ALA A 18 -55.21 -3.91 9.61
N LEU A 19 -54.36 -2.94 9.97
CA LEU A 19 -54.75 -1.65 10.60
C LEU A 19 -53.70 -0.55 10.32
N ILE A 20 -54.19 0.67 10.11
CA ILE A 20 -53.54 1.87 9.55
C ILE A 20 -52.82 2.69 10.63
N GLY A 21 -51.69 3.32 10.28
CA GLY A 21 -51.04 4.38 11.07
C GLY A 21 -49.92 5.12 10.31
N ALA A 22 -50.32 6.11 9.49
CA ALA A 22 -49.57 7.28 8.99
C ALA A 22 -48.05 7.16 8.71
N GLY A 23 -47.69 6.81 7.48
CA GLY A 23 -46.39 7.14 6.88
C GLY A 23 -46.50 8.43 6.06
N ALA A 24 -45.55 9.34 6.24
CA ALA A 24 -45.38 10.50 5.37
C ALA A 24 -45.05 10.02 3.94
N VAL A 25 -45.94 10.30 3.01
CA VAL A 25 -45.79 9.98 1.59
C VAL A 25 -44.88 11.04 0.98
N ALA A 26 -43.69 10.63 0.51
CA ALA A 26 -42.89 11.42 -0.42
C ALA A 26 -43.74 11.74 -1.67
N PRO A 27 -43.64 12.94 -2.26
CA PRO A 27 -44.47 13.29 -3.40
C PRO A 27 -44.16 12.34 -4.55
N ALA A 28 -45.20 11.69 -5.10
CA ALA A 28 -45.07 10.89 -6.30
C ALA A 28 -44.72 11.82 -7.49
N THR A 29 -43.57 11.60 -8.12
CA THR A 29 -43.27 12.14 -9.44
C THR A 29 -44.34 11.64 -10.42
N ALA A 30 -44.92 12.55 -11.20
CA ALA A 30 -45.98 12.22 -12.14
C ALA A 30 -45.46 11.25 -13.22
N ALA A 31 -46.16 10.14 -13.47
CA ALA A 31 -45.78 9.19 -14.52
C ALA A 31 -45.83 9.85 -15.92
N PRO A 32 -44.94 9.45 -16.86
CA PRO A 32 -44.91 10.03 -18.20
C PRO A 32 -46.25 9.81 -18.91
N THR A 33 -46.78 10.88 -19.50
CA THR A 33 -48.08 10.87 -20.20
C THR A 33 -47.83 10.69 -21.70
N VAL A 34 -48.42 9.67 -22.32
CA VAL A 34 -48.36 9.51 -23.79
C VAL A 34 -49.09 10.68 -24.45
N VAL A 35 -48.36 11.43 -25.27
CA VAL A 35 -48.79 12.63 -26.00
C VAL A 35 -49.37 12.27 -27.36
N GLU A 36 -48.76 11.34 -28.08
CA GLU A 36 -49.24 10.87 -29.38
C GLU A 36 -48.82 9.43 -29.65
N THR A 37 -49.65 8.70 -30.40
CA THR A 37 -49.33 7.38 -30.94
C THR A 37 -49.92 7.26 -32.33
N ILE A 38 -49.11 6.86 -33.31
CA ILE A 38 -49.50 6.66 -34.70
C ILE A 38 -48.87 5.35 -35.18
N ASP A 39 -49.72 4.35 -35.44
CA ASP A 39 -49.37 3.03 -35.97
C ASP A 39 -49.64 2.90 -37.48
N PHE A 40 -50.16 3.96 -38.13
CA PHE A 40 -50.46 4.04 -39.56
C PHE A 40 -51.43 3.00 -40.16
N ASP A 41 -51.93 2.05 -39.36
CA ASP A 41 -52.86 0.97 -39.75
C ASP A 41 -54.21 1.46 -40.28
N ASP A 42 -54.63 2.67 -39.88
CA ASP A 42 -55.85 3.32 -40.35
C ASP A 42 -55.69 4.05 -41.70
N GLY A 43 -54.48 4.04 -42.27
CA GLY A 43 -54.15 4.70 -43.53
C GLY A 43 -54.08 6.23 -43.41
N THR A 44 -53.83 6.77 -42.21
CA THR A 44 -53.66 8.20 -41.95
C THR A 44 -52.33 8.50 -41.26
N THR A 45 -51.85 9.73 -41.35
CA THR A 45 -50.64 10.21 -40.65
C THR A 45 -50.95 10.91 -39.33
N GLY A 46 -52.17 10.73 -38.79
CA GLY A 46 -52.64 11.48 -37.63
C GLY A 46 -52.55 13.00 -37.86
N SER A 47 -51.97 13.71 -36.88
CA SER A 47 -51.74 15.16 -36.96
C SER A 47 -50.50 15.56 -37.77
N TRP A 48 -49.65 14.60 -38.10
CA TRP A 48 -48.38 14.83 -38.78
C TRP A 48 -48.56 14.99 -40.29
N THR A 49 -47.67 15.79 -40.89
CA THR A 49 -47.73 16.19 -42.30
C THR A 49 -46.39 15.97 -42.99
N GLN A 50 -46.34 16.08 -44.31
CA GLN A 50 -45.09 15.89 -45.07
C GLN A 50 -44.07 17.01 -44.78
N SER A 51 -42.83 16.63 -44.48
CA SER A 51 -41.66 17.51 -44.37
C SER A 51 -40.95 17.66 -45.72
N GLY A 52 -40.30 18.81 -45.95
CA GLY A 52 -39.46 19.02 -47.13
C GLY A 52 -40.15 19.66 -48.35
N GLY A 53 -41.27 20.36 -48.16
CA GLY A 53 -41.82 21.29 -49.16
C GLY A 53 -42.40 20.66 -50.45
N GLY A 54 -42.76 19.37 -50.42
CA GLY A 54 -43.40 18.67 -51.54
C GLY A 54 -42.46 17.85 -52.44
N ALA A 55 -41.16 17.81 -52.14
CA ALA A 55 -40.30 16.71 -52.61
C ALA A 55 -40.62 15.46 -51.77
N GLY A 56 -40.63 14.27 -52.36
CA GLY A 56 -41.07 13.02 -51.70
C GLY A 56 -42.58 12.75 -51.74
N THR A 57 -43.00 11.51 -51.52
CA THR A 57 -44.41 11.09 -51.46
C THR A 57 -44.62 10.15 -50.29
N LEU A 58 -45.60 10.46 -49.44
CA LEU A 58 -46.04 9.57 -48.36
C LEU A 58 -47.02 8.53 -48.93
N GLN A 59 -46.72 7.24 -48.75
CA GLN A 59 -47.52 6.12 -49.26
C GLN A 59 -47.72 5.09 -48.14
N PHE A 60 -48.96 4.69 -47.89
CA PHE A 60 -49.24 3.57 -46.99
C PHE A 60 -49.01 2.26 -47.74
N VAL A 61 -48.20 1.37 -47.18
CA VAL A 61 -47.84 0.09 -47.78
C VAL A 61 -48.07 -1.05 -46.79
N GLU A 62 -48.50 -2.21 -47.29
CA GLU A 62 -48.67 -3.39 -46.45
C GLU A 62 -47.33 -3.82 -45.83
N SER A 63 -47.30 -3.99 -44.51
CA SER A 63 -46.14 -4.44 -43.75
C SER A 63 -46.60 -5.33 -42.59
N GLY A 64 -46.24 -6.63 -42.65
CA GLY A 64 -46.69 -7.59 -41.64
C GLY A 64 -48.20 -7.79 -41.66
N ASP A 65 -48.85 -7.59 -40.51
CA ASP A 65 -50.30 -7.73 -40.31
C ASP A 65 -51.07 -6.39 -40.50
N GLY A 66 -50.38 -5.31 -40.91
CA GLY A 66 -50.88 -3.93 -40.93
C GLY A 66 -50.34 -3.04 -42.08
N LEU A 67 -50.46 -1.72 -41.94
CA LEU A 67 -49.93 -0.71 -42.87
C LEU A 67 -48.81 0.10 -42.22
N ALA A 68 -47.67 0.23 -42.91
CA ALA A 68 -46.60 1.16 -42.53
C ALA A 68 -46.57 2.37 -43.47
N LEU A 69 -46.02 3.48 -43.00
CA LEU A 69 -45.82 4.67 -43.82
C LEU A 69 -44.48 4.59 -44.57
N ARG A 70 -44.54 4.39 -45.89
CA ARG A 70 -43.38 4.54 -46.78
C ARG A 70 -43.21 5.99 -47.18
N VAL A 71 -42.04 6.54 -46.94
CA VAL A 71 -41.61 7.83 -47.49
C VAL A 71 -40.79 7.56 -48.74
N ALA A 72 -41.38 7.84 -49.90
CA ALA A 72 -40.80 7.51 -51.19
C ALA A 72 -40.26 8.72 -51.94
N GLY A 73 -39.24 8.53 -52.78
CA GLY A 73 -38.79 9.54 -53.75
C GLY A 73 -38.20 10.80 -53.13
N ARG A 74 -37.52 10.66 -51.99
CA ARG A 74 -36.81 11.75 -51.32
C ARG A 74 -35.46 12.04 -51.97
N ALA A 75 -35.12 13.33 -52.11
CA ALA A 75 -33.84 13.80 -52.61
C ALA A 75 -32.93 14.37 -51.50
N ASN A 76 -33.47 14.61 -50.30
CA ASN A 76 -32.73 15.12 -49.16
C ASN A 76 -33.15 14.37 -47.88
N ASP A 77 -32.21 14.25 -46.95
CA ASP A 77 -32.35 13.62 -45.62
C ASP A 77 -33.53 14.14 -44.77
N PHE A 78 -33.93 15.40 -44.95
CA PHE A 78 -35.03 16.03 -44.21
C PHE A 78 -36.44 15.81 -44.80
N THR A 79 -36.53 15.09 -45.93
CA THR A 79 -37.76 14.93 -46.71
C THR A 79 -38.61 13.78 -46.19
N GLY A 80 -39.37 13.97 -45.12
CA GLY A 80 -40.05 12.90 -44.37
C GLY A 80 -41.47 13.26 -43.93
N ILE A 81 -41.80 12.88 -42.70
CA ILE A 81 -43.02 13.26 -41.99
C ILE A 81 -42.65 14.14 -40.78
N GLN A 82 -43.50 15.10 -40.43
CA GLN A 82 -43.27 16.07 -39.34
C GLN A 82 -44.53 16.42 -38.54
N SER A 83 -44.35 16.75 -37.26
CA SER A 83 -45.40 17.17 -36.33
C SER A 83 -45.95 18.57 -36.66
N PRO A 84 -47.12 18.95 -36.12
CA PRO A 84 -47.58 20.34 -36.09
C PRO A 84 -46.62 21.28 -35.33
N VAL A 85 -46.68 22.59 -35.63
CA VAL A 85 -46.03 23.64 -34.81
C VAL A 85 -46.68 23.69 -33.43
N GLY A 86 -45.88 23.91 -32.39
CA GLY A 86 -46.37 23.95 -31.01
C GLY A 86 -46.78 22.58 -30.45
N PHE A 87 -46.32 21.49 -31.06
CA PHE A 87 -46.54 20.12 -30.58
C PHE A 87 -45.85 19.84 -29.23
N LEU A 88 -44.76 20.55 -28.94
CA LEU A 88 -43.99 20.42 -27.71
C LEU A 88 -44.29 21.59 -26.76
N ALA A 89 -44.39 21.31 -25.46
CA ALA A 89 -44.69 22.29 -24.41
C ALA A 89 -43.43 22.60 -23.60
N ALA A 90 -43.26 23.88 -23.23
CA ALA A 90 -42.16 24.33 -22.37
C ALA A 90 -42.20 23.67 -21.00
N GLY A 91 -41.03 23.40 -20.43
CA GLY A 91 -40.87 22.80 -19.10
C GLY A 91 -41.20 21.31 -19.05
N HIS A 92 -41.06 20.60 -20.16
CA HIS A 92 -41.36 19.17 -20.25
C HIS A 92 -40.24 18.42 -20.98
N ARG A 93 -39.96 17.19 -20.52
CA ARG A 93 -39.17 16.20 -21.25
C ARG A 93 -40.10 15.36 -22.09
N TYR A 94 -39.79 15.23 -23.38
CA TYR A 94 -40.45 14.35 -24.32
C TYR A 94 -39.59 13.12 -24.60
N THR A 95 -40.19 11.95 -24.70
CA THR A 95 -39.55 10.73 -25.24
C THR A 95 -40.24 10.40 -26.56
N PHE A 96 -39.45 10.25 -27.63
CA PHE A 96 -39.91 9.84 -28.95
C PHE A 96 -39.43 8.44 -29.23
N SER A 97 -40.29 7.62 -29.82
CA SER A 97 -39.97 6.28 -30.29
C SER A 97 -40.67 6.01 -31.62
N MET A 98 -39.99 5.35 -32.55
CA MET A 98 -40.59 4.83 -33.79
C MET A 98 -39.85 3.57 -34.24
N SER A 99 -40.51 2.71 -34.99
CA SER A 99 -39.87 1.63 -35.75
C SER A 99 -39.54 2.12 -37.16
N VAL A 100 -38.30 1.92 -37.62
CA VAL A 100 -37.86 2.30 -38.97
C VAL A 100 -37.19 1.13 -39.67
N ARG A 101 -37.46 0.97 -40.96
CA ARG A 101 -36.75 0.04 -41.85
C ARG A 101 -36.49 0.68 -43.21
N LEU A 102 -35.35 0.43 -43.81
CA LEU A 102 -35.08 0.88 -45.18
C LEU A 102 -35.80 0.01 -46.22
N ALA A 103 -36.07 0.54 -47.40
CA ALA A 103 -36.56 -0.28 -48.50
C ALA A 103 -35.49 -1.27 -48.99
N GLU A 104 -35.90 -2.46 -49.44
CA GLU A 104 -35.00 -3.48 -49.98
C GLU A 104 -34.03 -2.92 -51.03
N GLY A 105 -32.76 -3.29 -50.93
CA GLY A 105 -31.69 -2.82 -51.82
C GLY A 105 -31.07 -1.47 -51.44
N THR A 106 -31.49 -0.88 -50.32
CA THR A 106 -30.87 0.34 -49.76
C THR A 106 -29.73 -0.02 -48.81
N SER A 107 -28.56 0.61 -48.98
CA SER A 107 -27.45 0.49 -48.05
C SER A 107 -27.84 0.97 -46.65
N ALA A 108 -27.31 0.31 -45.61
CA ALA A 108 -27.55 0.71 -44.23
C ALA A 108 -27.16 2.18 -44.00
N THR A 109 -27.98 2.87 -43.21
CA THR A 109 -27.85 4.30 -42.92
C THR A 109 -28.31 4.58 -41.49
N GLN A 110 -28.48 5.85 -41.11
CA GLN A 110 -28.97 6.24 -39.79
C GLN A 110 -30.36 6.88 -39.88
N ALA A 111 -31.20 6.68 -38.86
CA ALA A 111 -32.51 7.32 -38.71
C ALA A 111 -32.67 7.99 -37.33
N ARG A 112 -33.42 9.10 -37.28
CA ARG A 112 -33.50 10.03 -36.13
C ARG A 112 -34.75 10.89 -36.17
N PHE A 113 -35.12 11.44 -35.02
CA PHE A 113 -36.01 12.59 -34.94
C PHE A 113 -35.19 13.88 -35.02
N VAL A 114 -35.77 14.96 -35.55
CA VAL A 114 -35.09 16.24 -35.69
C VAL A 114 -36.02 17.38 -35.29
N VAL A 115 -35.65 18.13 -34.25
CA VAL A 115 -36.44 19.23 -33.69
C VAL A 115 -36.05 20.56 -34.37
N LYS A 116 -37.01 21.22 -35.00
CA LYS A 116 -36.92 22.55 -35.63
C LYS A 116 -37.28 23.64 -34.61
N PRO A 117 -36.76 24.88 -34.76
CA PRO A 117 -35.93 25.37 -35.87
C PRO A 117 -34.42 25.12 -35.70
N ALA A 118 -33.97 24.58 -34.55
CA ALA A 118 -32.55 24.32 -34.28
C ALA A 118 -31.96 23.13 -35.06
N TYR A 119 -32.82 22.31 -35.67
CA TYR A 119 -32.46 21.06 -36.35
C TYR A 119 -31.71 20.06 -35.44
N GLN A 120 -32.06 20.04 -34.16
CA GLN A 120 -31.44 19.16 -33.15
C GLN A 120 -31.87 17.71 -33.35
N TRP A 121 -30.91 16.79 -33.42
CA TRP A 121 -31.20 15.37 -33.56
C TRP A 121 -31.60 14.78 -32.21
N VAL A 122 -32.67 14.00 -32.20
CA VAL A 122 -33.21 13.31 -31.03
C VAL A 122 -33.27 11.83 -31.37
N GLY A 123 -32.40 11.06 -30.71
CA GLY A 123 -32.01 9.73 -31.19
C GLY A 123 -31.18 9.79 -32.48
N ASN A 124 -30.44 8.72 -32.76
CA ASN A 124 -29.82 8.48 -34.06
C ASN A 124 -29.33 7.03 -34.10
N THR A 125 -29.99 6.18 -34.88
CA THR A 125 -29.77 4.72 -34.82
C THR A 125 -29.52 4.15 -36.21
N ALA A 126 -28.59 3.19 -36.30
CA ALA A 126 -28.30 2.49 -37.53
C ALA A 126 -29.52 1.67 -37.95
N VAL A 127 -29.99 1.88 -39.18
CA VAL A 127 -31.13 1.19 -39.78
C VAL A 127 -30.68 0.54 -41.08
N SER A 128 -31.23 -0.64 -41.37
CA SER A 128 -30.99 -1.35 -42.62
C SER A 128 -32.30 -1.77 -43.27
N ALA A 129 -32.21 -2.40 -44.44
CA ALA A 129 -33.37 -2.99 -45.10
C ALA A 129 -33.77 -4.35 -44.50
N ASP A 130 -32.90 -4.97 -43.69
CA ASP A 130 -33.04 -6.37 -43.27
C ASP A 130 -34.01 -6.56 -42.09
N ALA A 131 -34.17 -5.54 -41.24
CA ALA A 131 -35.01 -5.61 -40.05
C ALA A 131 -35.59 -4.24 -39.67
N TRP A 132 -36.75 -4.26 -39.01
CA TRP A 132 -37.29 -3.09 -38.33
C TRP A 132 -36.44 -2.77 -37.10
N THR A 133 -35.98 -1.52 -37.00
CA THR A 133 -35.16 -1.05 -35.89
C THR A 133 -35.90 0.07 -35.15
N THR A 134 -35.97 -0.03 -33.83
CA THR A 134 -36.53 1.03 -33.00
C THR A 134 -35.54 2.19 -32.87
N VAL A 135 -35.97 3.38 -33.26
CA VAL A 135 -35.29 4.65 -33.04
C VAL A 135 -35.96 5.32 -31.87
N THR A 136 -35.21 5.63 -30.82
CA THR A 136 -35.75 6.28 -29.62
C THR A 136 -34.82 7.38 -29.12
N GLY A 137 -35.38 8.40 -28.46
CA GLY A 137 -34.60 9.49 -27.88
C GLY A 137 -35.46 10.44 -27.05
N THR A 138 -34.83 11.20 -26.16
CA THR A 138 -35.51 12.20 -25.33
C THR A 138 -35.15 13.61 -25.74
N TYR A 139 -36.08 14.55 -25.58
CA TYR A 139 -35.88 15.97 -25.82
C TYR A 139 -36.52 16.80 -24.71
N GLU A 140 -35.73 17.65 -24.07
CA GLU A 140 -36.23 18.57 -23.06
C GLU A 140 -36.53 19.94 -23.66
N VAL A 141 -37.75 20.42 -23.44
CA VAL A 141 -38.12 21.79 -23.76
C VAL A 141 -37.95 22.63 -22.49
N PRO A 142 -37.02 23.59 -22.43
CA PRO A 142 -36.84 24.44 -21.25
C PRO A 142 -38.13 25.19 -20.87
N ALA A 143 -38.33 25.46 -19.57
CA ALA A 143 -39.53 26.12 -19.04
C ALA A 143 -39.81 27.53 -19.61
N GLY A 144 -38.83 28.16 -20.26
CA GLY A 144 -38.95 29.47 -20.92
C GLY A 144 -38.82 29.45 -22.44
N ALA A 145 -38.80 28.29 -23.09
CA ALA A 145 -38.61 28.21 -24.54
C ALA A 145 -39.84 28.75 -25.31
N ASP A 146 -39.60 29.47 -26.42
CA ASP A 146 -40.67 29.82 -27.36
C ASP A 146 -41.05 28.60 -28.20
N VAL A 147 -42.14 27.95 -27.80
CA VAL A 147 -42.62 26.73 -28.45
C VAL A 147 -43.45 26.98 -29.72
N SER A 148 -43.75 28.25 -30.05
CA SER A 148 -44.69 28.60 -31.12
C SER A 148 -44.22 28.19 -32.53
N GLU A 149 -42.92 27.91 -32.70
CA GLU A 149 -42.31 27.45 -33.95
C GLU A 149 -41.72 26.02 -33.85
N LEU A 150 -41.78 25.37 -32.68
CA LEU A 150 -41.18 24.04 -32.48
C LEU A 150 -41.97 22.95 -33.21
N GLN A 151 -41.24 22.14 -33.99
CA GLN A 151 -41.74 20.97 -34.70
C GLN A 151 -40.71 19.85 -34.67
N VAL A 152 -41.15 18.60 -34.79
CA VAL A 152 -40.26 17.45 -34.95
C VAL A 152 -40.50 16.84 -36.32
N TYR A 153 -39.44 16.48 -37.04
CA TYR A 153 -39.56 15.67 -38.26
C TYR A 153 -38.66 14.45 -38.19
N ILE A 154 -38.99 13.42 -38.96
CA ILE A 154 -38.16 12.21 -39.07
C ILE A 154 -37.13 12.39 -40.17
N GLY A 155 -35.85 12.28 -39.82
CA GLY A 155 -34.71 12.36 -40.73
C GLY A 155 -33.98 11.03 -40.85
N THR A 156 -33.31 10.81 -41.97
CA THR A 156 -32.34 9.71 -42.15
C THR A 156 -31.10 10.23 -42.87
N SER A 157 -29.91 9.60 -42.80
CA SER A 157 -28.71 10.19 -43.42
C SER A 157 -28.75 10.19 -44.95
N ASP A 158 -28.24 11.23 -45.58
CA ASP A 158 -28.09 11.26 -47.04
C ASP A 158 -27.11 10.16 -47.49
N THR A 159 -27.56 9.30 -48.40
CA THR A 159 -26.73 8.22 -48.99
C THR A 159 -26.21 8.59 -50.38
N GLY A 160 -26.37 9.85 -50.79
CA GLY A 160 -25.92 10.37 -52.09
C GLY A 160 -26.79 9.95 -53.28
N ALA A 161 -27.88 9.20 -53.06
CA ALA A 161 -28.86 8.79 -54.06
C ALA A 161 -30.27 8.69 -53.43
N PRO A 162 -31.37 8.91 -54.18
CA PRO A 162 -32.72 8.75 -53.65
C PRO A 162 -32.99 7.32 -53.18
N TYR A 163 -33.50 7.18 -51.96
CA TYR A 163 -33.93 5.91 -51.39
C TYR A 163 -35.17 6.10 -50.52
N ASP A 164 -35.84 5.00 -50.23
CA ASP A 164 -37.08 4.99 -49.48
C ASP A 164 -36.86 4.35 -48.10
N TYR A 165 -37.62 4.81 -47.11
CA TYR A 165 -37.69 4.16 -45.80
C TYR A 165 -39.15 4.05 -45.37
N LEU A 166 -39.41 3.08 -44.52
CA LEU A 166 -40.68 2.82 -43.88
C LEU A 166 -40.58 3.23 -42.42
N VAL A 167 -41.64 3.84 -41.89
CA VAL A 167 -41.80 4.13 -40.48
C VAL A 167 -43.11 3.55 -39.98
N ASP A 168 -43.07 3.02 -38.76
CA ASP A 168 -44.20 2.43 -38.07
C ASP A 168 -44.12 2.72 -36.55
N ASP A 169 -45.20 2.49 -35.81
CA ASP A 169 -45.26 2.58 -34.34
C ASP A 169 -44.66 3.87 -33.74
N LEU A 170 -45.06 5.04 -34.25
CA LEU A 170 -44.59 6.33 -33.71
C LEU A 170 -45.28 6.63 -32.37
N VAL A 171 -44.53 6.65 -31.27
CA VAL A 171 -45.00 6.98 -29.93
C VAL A 171 -44.23 8.18 -29.38
N VAL A 172 -44.95 9.15 -28.81
CA VAL A 172 -44.39 10.29 -28.10
C VAL A 172 -45.00 10.37 -26.70
N SER A 173 -44.19 10.47 -25.66
CA SER A 173 -44.63 10.69 -24.27
C SER A 173 -43.95 11.90 -23.66
N ALA A 174 -44.56 12.56 -22.68
CA ALA A 174 -44.02 13.73 -22.00
C ALA A 174 -44.16 13.68 -20.47
N GLU A 175 -43.21 14.28 -19.77
CA GLU A 175 -43.20 14.48 -18.32
C GLU A 175 -42.71 15.90 -17.96
N PRO A 176 -43.20 16.54 -16.88
CA PRO A 176 -42.75 17.87 -16.47
C PRO A 176 -41.30 17.86 -15.95
N LEU A 177 -40.55 18.92 -16.21
CA LEU A 177 -39.22 19.16 -15.64
C LEU A 177 -39.37 19.88 -14.29
N ASP A 178 -38.83 19.30 -13.21
CA ASP A 178 -38.90 19.89 -11.87
C ASP A 178 -38.11 21.21 -11.80
N ALA A 179 -38.74 22.25 -11.23
CA ALA A 179 -38.19 23.61 -11.18
C ALA A 179 -37.12 23.75 -10.08
N GLY A 180 -35.87 23.41 -10.41
CA GLY A 180 -34.67 23.83 -9.66
C GLY A 180 -34.21 25.26 -10.02
N PRO A 181 -33.46 25.95 -9.14
CA PRO A 181 -33.15 27.38 -9.30
C PRO A 181 -32.18 27.66 -10.46
N PRO A 182 -32.25 28.86 -11.09
CA PRO A 182 -31.57 29.15 -12.34
C PRO A 182 -30.13 29.61 -12.11
N GLY A 183 -29.17 28.99 -12.81
CA GLY A 183 -27.80 29.48 -12.91
C GLY A 183 -26.85 28.54 -13.63
N GLY A 184 -26.64 28.76 -14.93
CA GLY A 184 -25.61 28.08 -15.73
C GLY A 184 -25.95 28.15 -17.22
N GLY A 185 -25.09 28.76 -18.03
CA GLY A 185 -25.20 28.73 -19.50
C GLY A 185 -25.02 27.30 -20.05
N PRO A 186 -25.30 27.06 -21.35
CA PRO A 186 -25.37 25.72 -21.91
C PRO A 186 -23.97 25.06 -21.94
N ASP A 187 -23.80 23.97 -21.18
CA ASP A 187 -22.69 23.04 -21.32
C ASP A 187 -22.96 22.07 -22.48
N PRO A 188 -21.94 21.67 -23.27
CA PRO A 188 -22.07 20.56 -24.21
C PRO A 188 -22.33 19.25 -23.43
N GLU A 189 -23.38 18.50 -23.80
CA GLU A 189 -23.74 17.24 -23.14
C GLU A 189 -22.54 16.29 -23.04
N THR A 190 -22.14 15.96 -21.82
CA THR A 190 -21.11 14.95 -21.49
C THR A 190 -21.55 13.58 -22.02
N PRO A 191 -20.75 12.88 -22.85
CA PRO A 191 -21.11 11.56 -23.37
C PRO A 191 -21.23 10.52 -22.25
N ALA A 192 -22.14 9.56 -22.43
CA ALA A 192 -22.46 8.56 -21.40
C ALA A 192 -21.27 7.63 -21.11
N PRO A 193 -21.14 7.11 -19.87
CA PRO A 193 -20.14 6.09 -19.53
C PRO A 193 -20.17 4.90 -20.50
N GLY A 194 -19.00 4.39 -20.87
CA GLY A 194 -18.82 3.31 -21.84
C GLY A 194 -18.92 3.73 -23.31
N THR A 195 -19.19 5.01 -23.62
CA THR A 195 -19.24 5.49 -25.01
C THR A 195 -17.88 5.41 -25.66
N VAL A 196 -17.73 4.53 -26.66
CA VAL A 196 -16.53 4.42 -27.50
C VAL A 196 -16.53 5.54 -28.54
N VAL A 197 -15.48 6.37 -28.53
CA VAL A 197 -15.30 7.51 -29.45
C VAL A 197 -14.24 7.25 -30.51
N LEU A 198 -13.35 6.29 -30.30
CA LEU A 198 -12.42 5.76 -31.31
C LEU A 198 -12.22 4.26 -31.05
N HIS A 199 -12.22 3.46 -32.11
CA HIS A 199 -11.87 2.04 -32.07
C HIS A 199 -11.13 1.67 -33.35
N THR A 200 -9.97 1.04 -33.23
CA THR A 200 -9.18 0.57 -34.37
C THR A 200 -8.41 -0.69 -34.01
N ASP A 201 -8.72 -1.78 -34.69
CA ASP A 201 -8.05 -3.09 -34.63
C ASP A 201 -7.14 -3.34 -35.86
N PHE A 202 -6.99 -2.34 -36.72
CA PHE A 202 -6.14 -2.35 -37.94
C PHE A 202 -6.48 -3.40 -39.02
N GLU A 203 -7.57 -4.15 -38.87
CA GLU A 203 -7.95 -5.21 -39.82
C GLU A 203 -8.45 -4.67 -41.17
N ASP A 204 -9.11 -3.51 -41.13
CA ASP A 204 -9.66 -2.85 -42.32
C ASP A 204 -8.76 -1.72 -42.86
N GLY A 205 -7.53 -1.59 -42.33
CA GLY A 205 -6.60 -0.51 -42.67
C GLY A 205 -6.16 0.31 -41.47
N LEU A 206 -5.38 1.37 -41.72
CA LEU A 206 -4.85 2.24 -40.67
C LEU A 206 -5.92 3.09 -39.94
N GLY A 207 -7.19 3.07 -40.35
CA GLY A 207 -8.28 3.65 -39.57
C GLY A 207 -8.16 5.15 -39.23
N GLY A 208 -7.42 5.94 -40.00
CA GLY A 208 -7.15 7.36 -39.71
C GLY A 208 -5.84 7.63 -38.96
N TRP A 209 -5.15 6.57 -38.53
CA TRP A 209 -3.81 6.67 -37.98
C TRP A 209 -2.77 6.92 -39.08
N ALA A 210 -1.88 7.87 -38.83
CA ALA A 210 -0.87 8.31 -39.78
C ALA A 210 0.42 8.70 -39.04
N PRO A 211 1.53 8.90 -39.77
CA PRO A 211 2.73 9.51 -39.19
C PRO A 211 2.37 10.83 -38.49
N ARG A 212 2.83 11.00 -37.24
CA ARG A 212 2.61 12.24 -36.47
C ARG A 212 3.11 13.48 -37.22
N ASP A 213 4.30 13.36 -37.82
CA ASP A 213 4.95 14.44 -38.55
C ASP A 213 4.72 14.29 -40.06
N ALA A 214 4.61 15.42 -40.77
CA ALA A 214 4.51 15.46 -42.23
C ALA A 214 5.78 16.09 -42.86
N GLY A 215 6.35 15.45 -43.88
CA GLY A 215 7.47 15.99 -44.66
C GLY A 215 8.68 15.07 -44.77
N ALA A 216 9.81 15.62 -45.24
CA ALA A 216 11.06 14.85 -45.39
C ALA A 216 11.61 14.47 -44.00
N GLY A 217 11.71 13.16 -43.72
CA GLY A 217 12.13 12.63 -42.41
C GLY A 217 10.97 12.27 -41.47
N ALA A 218 9.72 12.32 -41.95
CA ALA A 218 8.57 11.74 -41.25
C ALA A 218 8.71 10.21 -41.14
N PRO A 219 8.23 9.59 -40.04
CA PRO A 219 8.24 8.15 -39.90
C PRO A 219 7.27 7.52 -40.91
N ARG A 220 7.46 6.24 -41.18
CA ARG A 220 6.59 5.42 -42.03
C ARG A 220 5.64 4.62 -41.14
N VAL A 221 4.34 4.68 -41.41
CA VAL A 221 3.30 3.94 -40.68
C VAL A 221 2.59 3.01 -41.66
N GLU A 222 2.59 1.71 -41.37
CA GLU A 222 2.01 0.68 -42.23
C GLU A 222 1.39 -0.47 -41.45
N LEU A 223 0.60 -1.30 -42.14
CA LEU A 223 0.13 -2.56 -41.58
C LEU A 223 1.23 -3.62 -41.58
N THR A 224 1.29 -4.41 -40.52
CA THR A 224 2.16 -5.59 -40.38
C THR A 224 1.37 -6.80 -39.94
N GLY A 225 1.86 -8.01 -40.25
CA GLY A 225 1.26 -9.28 -39.81
C GLY A 225 1.68 -9.73 -38.41
N VAL A 226 2.50 -8.93 -37.71
CA VAL A 226 2.82 -9.13 -36.29
C VAL A 226 1.76 -8.38 -35.50
N ALA A 227 0.70 -9.08 -35.10
CA ALA A 227 -0.47 -8.50 -34.42
C ALA A 227 -0.65 -9.08 -33.01
N HIS A 228 -1.36 -8.35 -32.15
CA HIS A 228 -1.81 -8.81 -30.84
C HIS A 228 -3.12 -9.59 -30.99
N GLY A 229 -4.12 -8.95 -31.61
CA GLY A 229 -5.39 -9.53 -32.03
C GLY A 229 -5.43 -9.68 -33.55
N GLY A 230 -6.29 -10.56 -34.07
CA GLY A 230 -6.54 -10.62 -35.51
C GLY A 230 -5.33 -11.00 -36.39
N ALA A 231 -5.20 -10.32 -37.54
CA ALA A 231 -4.20 -10.55 -38.57
C ALA A 231 -3.30 -9.33 -38.85
N HIS A 232 -3.65 -8.12 -38.39
CA HIS A 232 -2.91 -6.89 -38.69
C HIS A 232 -2.72 -6.00 -37.46
N ALA A 233 -1.58 -5.33 -37.40
CA ALA A 233 -1.33 -4.20 -36.48
C ALA A 233 -0.65 -3.05 -37.23
N ALA A 234 -0.54 -1.87 -36.61
CA ALA A 234 0.25 -0.77 -37.16
C ALA A 234 1.71 -0.84 -36.69
N ILE A 235 2.66 -0.73 -37.61
CA ILE A 235 4.10 -0.58 -37.31
C ILE A 235 4.58 0.82 -37.70
N VAL A 236 5.42 1.41 -36.86
CA VAL A 236 6.06 2.71 -37.07
C VAL A 236 7.55 2.51 -37.31
N THR A 237 8.05 2.86 -38.49
CA THR A 237 9.45 2.69 -38.89
C THR A 237 10.10 3.98 -39.38
N GLU A 238 11.40 3.97 -39.64
CA GLU A 238 12.17 5.10 -40.21
C GLU A 238 12.11 6.38 -39.36
N ARG A 239 12.08 6.21 -38.04
CA ARG A 239 11.89 7.31 -37.08
C ARG A 239 13.13 8.19 -36.98
N SER A 240 12.98 9.48 -37.30
CA SER A 240 14.07 10.46 -37.28
C SER A 240 14.40 11.02 -35.88
N GLY A 241 13.50 10.82 -34.91
CA GLY A 241 13.64 11.22 -33.52
C GLY A 241 12.61 10.53 -32.61
N GLN A 242 12.73 10.75 -31.31
CA GLN A 242 11.94 10.14 -30.23
C GLN A 242 10.46 10.54 -30.35
N GLY A 243 10.20 11.78 -30.78
CA GLY A 243 8.85 12.26 -31.02
C GLY A 243 8.21 11.77 -32.33
N ALA A 244 8.99 11.20 -33.25
CA ALA A 244 8.43 10.65 -34.49
C ALA A 244 7.57 9.43 -34.11
N GLY A 245 6.29 9.44 -34.48
CA GLY A 245 5.35 8.45 -33.99
C GLY A 245 4.14 8.26 -34.90
N ILE A 246 3.10 7.63 -34.35
CA ILE A 246 1.82 7.39 -35.02
C ILE A 246 0.71 8.17 -34.30
N GLY A 247 -0.12 8.90 -35.04
CA GLY A 247 -1.15 9.76 -34.47
C GLY A 247 -2.49 9.71 -35.22
N HIS A 248 -3.55 10.06 -34.51
CA HIS A 248 -4.92 10.14 -34.98
C HIS A 248 -5.52 11.51 -34.62
N ASP A 249 -6.18 12.15 -35.58
CA ASP A 249 -6.89 13.42 -35.35
C ASP A 249 -8.15 13.14 -34.51
N VAL A 250 -8.23 13.75 -33.32
CA VAL A 250 -9.36 13.62 -32.39
C VAL A 250 -10.11 14.95 -32.24
N THR A 251 -9.88 15.89 -33.17
CA THR A 251 -10.57 17.18 -33.20
C THR A 251 -12.08 16.97 -33.27
N GLY A 252 -12.80 17.50 -32.27
CA GLY A 252 -14.25 17.36 -32.17
C GLY A 252 -14.77 16.00 -31.70
N LEU A 253 -13.89 15.01 -31.44
CA LEU A 253 -14.29 13.73 -30.83
C LEU A 253 -14.37 13.82 -29.29
N LEU A 254 -13.66 14.77 -28.71
CA LEU A 254 -13.54 14.95 -27.27
C LEU A 254 -14.46 16.09 -26.80
N VAL A 255 -15.33 15.81 -25.83
CA VAL A 255 -16.16 16.84 -25.17
C VAL A 255 -15.38 17.46 -24.00
N PRO A 256 -15.14 18.78 -23.98
CA PRO A 256 -14.44 19.44 -22.88
C PRO A 256 -15.09 19.13 -21.52
N GLY A 257 -14.27 18.86 -20.50
CA GLY A 257 -14.72 18.48 -19.16
C GLY A 257 -15.09 17.01 -19.00
N THR A 258 -15.02 16.19 -20.06
CA THR A 258 -15.31 14.75 -20.00
C THR A 258 -14.03 13.93 -19.80
N ALA A 259 -14.08 12.94 -18.91
CA ALA A 259 -13.02 11.95 -18.77
C ALA A 259 -13.06 10.93 -19.93
N TYR A 260 -11.92 10.67 -20.53
CA TYR A 260 -11.75 9.60 -21.53
C TYR A 260 -10.62 8.67 -21.10
N ARG A 261 -10.77 7.37 -21.37
CA ARG A 261 -9.74 6.35 -21.24
C ARG A 261 -9.34 5.85 -22.61
N LEU A 262 -8.05 5.86 -22.89
CA LEU A 262 -7.46 5.14 -24.00
C LEU A 262 -6.92 3.80 -23.52
N GLU A 263 -7.15 2.74 -24.30
CA GLU A 263 -6.59 1.40 -24.16
C GLU A 263 -5.93 1.02 -25.49
N ALA A 264 -4.77 0.36 -25.45
CA ALA A 264 -4.07 -0.14 -26.64
C ALA A 264 -3.10 -1.26 -26.27
N TRP A 265 -2.63 -2.01 -27.26
CA TRP A 265 -1.52 -2.94 -27.12
C TRP A 265 -0.30 -2.42 -27.86
N VAL A 266 0.85 -2.44 -27.21
CA VAL A 266 2.10 -1.86 -27.71
C VAL A 266 3.26 -2.82 -27.50
N ARG A 267 4.19 -2.85 -28.47
CA ARG A 267 5.49 -3.52 -28.33
C ARG A 267 6.56 -2.87 -29.20
N PHE A 268 7.83 -3.11 -28.89
CA PHE A 268 8.90 -2.86 -29.86
C PHE A 268 8.95 -3.98 -30.91
N ALA A 269 9.45 -3.64 -32.10
CA ALA A 269 9.72 -4.63 -33.13
C ALA A 269 10.83 -5.59 -32.68
N GLU A 270 10.76 -6.84 -33.13
CA GLU A 270 11.71 -7.90 -32.73
C GLU A 270 13.16 -7.48 -32.97
N GLY A 271 14.01 -7.67 -31.95
CA GLY A 271 15.44 -7.32 -32.01
C GLY A 271 15.76 -5.83 -31.89
N GLN A 272 14.76 -4.96 -31.73
CA GLN A 272 15.00 -3.54 -31.44
C GLN A 272 15.27 -3.29 -29.95
N PRO A 273 16.11 -2.28 -29.60
CA PRO A 273 16.23 -1.79 -28.23
C PRO A 273 14.88 -1.41 -27.62
N VAL A 274 14.62 -1.90 -26.41
CA VAL A 274 13.42 -1.56 -25.61
C VAL A 274 13.61 -0.23 -24.86
N ASP A 275 12.50 0.46 -24.56
CA ASP A 275 12.43 1.72 -23.80
C ASP A 275 10.95 1.96 -23.40
N ASP A 276 10.62 3.16 -22.93
CA ASP A 276 9.24 3.54 -22.68
C ASP A 276 8.53 3.98 -23.98
N VAL A 277 7.22 3.72 -24.04
CA VAL A 277 6.32 4.31 -25.03
C VAL A 277 5.36 5.25 -24.32
N TRP A 278 5.17 6.44 -24.87
CA TRP A 278 4.35 7.50 -24.30
C TRP A 278 3.10 7.73 -25.16
N LEU A 279 1.96 7.98 -24.51
CA LEU A 279 0.76 8.51 -25.13
C LEU A 279 0.72 10.02 -24.90
N SER A 280 0.56 10.80 -25.96
CA SER A 280 0.61 12.25 -25.92
C SER A 280 -0.55 12.88 -26.71
N LEU A 281 -0.94 14.09 -26.31
CA LEU A 281 -1.97 14.91 -26.98
C LEU A 281 -1.40 16.27 -27.34
N ALA A 282 -1.41 16.60 -28.63
CA ALA A 282 -1.16 17.95 -29.12
C ALA A 282 -2.49 18.70 -29.26
N ARG A 283 -2.62 19.87 -28.63
CA ARG A 283 -3.81 20.73 -28.68
C ARG A 283 -3.44 22.09 -29.24
N THR A 284 -4.14 22.54 -30.28
CA THR A 284 -4.01 23.89 -30.82
C THR A 284 -5.23 24.71 -30.40
N THR A 285 -4.99 25.84 -29.73
CA THR A 285 -6.04 26.81 -29.35
C THR A 285 -5.57 28.21 -29.69
N GLY A 286 -6.38 28.98 -30.43
CA GLY A 286 -6.02 30.33 -30.86
C GLY A 286 -4.76 30.38 -31.73
N GLY A 287 -4.45 29.29 -32.43
CA GLY A 287 -3.25 29.14 -33.27
C GLY A 287 -1.95 28.80 -32.52
N SER A 288 -2.00 28.54 -31.22
CA SER A 288 -0.85 28.05 -30.44
C SER A 288 -1.03 26.58 -30.07
N THR A 289 -0.02 25.76 -30.36
CA THR A 289 -0.02 24.32 -30.04
C THR A 289 0.68 24.06 -28.71
N THR A 290 0.02 23.30 -27.84
CA THR A 290 0.54 22.77 -26.58
C THR A 290 0.57 21.26 -26.64
N TYR A 291 1.52 20.64 -25.93
CA TYR A 291 1.67 19.19 -25.86
C TYR A 291 1.47 18.74 -24.43
N SER A 292 0.78 17.62 -24.25
CA SER A 292 0.54 17.02 -22.93
C SER A 292 0.77 15.53 -23.01
N THR A 293 1.66 15.02 -22.16
CA THR A 293 1.83 13.58 -21.98
C THR A 293 0.66 13.06 -21.16
N LEU A 294 -0.10 12.12 -21.71
CA LEU A 294 -1.28 11.52 -21.10
C LEU A 294 -0.95 10.20 -20.38
N GLY A 295 0.09 9.48 -20.84
CA GLY A 295 0.59 8.27 -20.20
C GLY A 295 2.03 7.99 -20.59
N GLN A 296 2.80 7.43 -19.66
CA GLN A 296 4.19 6.98 -19.86
C GLN A 296 4.25 5.51 -19.47
N PHE A 297 4.50 4.63 -20.44
CA PHE A 297 4.44 3.19 -20.24
C PHE A 297 5.85 2.61 -20.31
N SER A 298 6.32 2.08 -19.18
CA SER A 298 7.64 1.47 -19.05
C SER A 298 7.62 -0.05 -19.21
N GLY A 299 8.80 -0.64 -19.43
CA GLY A 299 8.94 -2.09 -19.56
C GLY A 299 8.32 -2.67 -20.85
N ILE A 300 8.15 -1.86 -21.89
CA ILE A 300 7.60 -2.31 -23.17
C ILE A 300 8.63 -3.23 -23.84
N SER A 301 8.27 -4.51 -23.97
CA SER A 301 9.18 -5.51 -24.50
C SER A 301 9.25 -5.53 -26.03
N ASN A 302 10.25 -6.21 -26.58
CA ASN A 302 10.35 -6.52 -28.01
C ASN A 302 9.98 -7.97 -28.34
N ASN A 303 9.59 -8.77 -27.35
CA ASN A 303 9.27 -10.20 -27.46
C ASN A 303 7.84 -10.57 -27.02
N GLY A 304 7.11 -9.63 -26.41
CA GLY A 304 5.70 -9.75 -26.03
C GLY A 304 4.93 -8.44 -26.24
N TRP A 305 3.61 -8.54 -26.23
CA TRP A 305 2.71 -7.39 -26.28
C TRP A 305 2.39 -6.90 -24.88
N THR A 306 2.39 -5.58 -24.69
CA THR A 306 2.03 -4.94 -23.42
C THR A 306 0.75 -4.14 -23.59
N HIS A 307 -0.26 -4.43 -22.76
CA HIS A 307 -1.47 -3.62 -22.68
C HIS A 307 -1.18 -2.31 -21.95
N VAL A 308 -1.54 -1.18 -22.55
CA VAL A 308 -1.35 0.15 -22.00
C VAL A 308 -2.68 0.88 -21.90
N SER A 309 -2.85 1.67 -20.83
CA SER A 309 -4.06 2.48 -20.66
C SER A 309 -3.76 3.81 -19.97
N ALA A 310 -4.47 4.86 -20.38
CA ALA A 310 -4.39 6.17 -19.75
C ALA A 310 -5.76 6.86 -19.75
N THR A 311 -6.12 7.44 -18.60
CA THR A 311 -7.32 8.26 -18.44
C THR A 311 -6.94 9.74 -18.40
N PHE A 312 -7.66 10.58 -19.14
CA PHE A 312 -7.41 12.02 -19.19
C PHE A 312 -8.72 12.81 -19.28
N GLN A 313 -8.70 14.04 -18.76
CA GLN A 313 -9.79 14.98 -18.90
C GLN A 313 -9.64 15.74 -20.21
N ALA A 314 -10.67 15.67 -21.06
CA ALA A 314 -10.71 16.44 -22.28
C ALA A 314 -10.87 17.94 -21.97
N THR A 315 -10.23 18.77 -22.77
CA THR A 315 -10.26 20.23 -22.65
C THR A 315 -10.56 20.84 -24.01
N ALA A 316 -11.12 22.05 -24.03
CA ALA A 316 -11.38 22.75 -25.28
C ALA A 316 -10.10 22.97 -26.11
N ALA A 317 -10.18 22.64 -27.41
CA ALA A 317 -9.13 22.86 -28.40
C ALA A 317 -9.75 23.10 -29.79
N ASP A 318 -9.13 23.92 -30.62
CA ASP A 318 -9.52 24.11 -32.02
C ASP A 318 -9.08 22.93 -32.89
N GLN A 319 -7.95 22.31 -32.54
CA GLN A 319 -7.45 21.07 -33.14
C GLN A 319 -6.81 20.19 -32.05
N ALA A 320 -6.97 18.88 -32.15
CA ALA A 320 -6.40 17.91 -31.22
C ALA A 320 -5.86 16.68 -31.97
N LEU A 321 -4.59 16.34 -31.76
CA LEU A 321 -3.94 15.14 -32.30
C LEU A 321 -3.47 14.25 -31.15
N LEU A 322 -3.99 13.03 -31.08
CA LEU A 322 -3.61 12.00 -30.12
C LEU A 322 -2.59 11.07 -30.75
N TYR A 323 -1.47 10.78 -30.08
CA TYR A 323 -0.39 10.02 -30.72
C TYR A 323 0.49 9.25 -29.73
N PHE A 324 1.13 8.18 -30.23
CA PHE A 324 2.16 7.40 -29.53
C PHE A 324 3.56 7.79 -30.00
N GLU A 325 4.49 7.91 -29.07
CA GLU A 325 5.92 8.20 -29.31
C GLU A 325 6.80 7.40 -28.32
N THR A 326 8.11 7.31 -28.56
CA THR A 326 9.01 6.73 -27.53
C THR A 326 9.41 7.79 -26.52
N ASN A 327 9.99 7.38 -25.39
CA ASN A 327 10.52 8.26 -24.35
C ASN A 327 11.14 9.55 -24.93
N TYR A 328 10.43 10.67 -24.80
CA TYR A 328 10.81 11.92 -25.45
C TYR A 328 12.12 12.48 -24.88
N ASN A 329 12.42 12.16 -23.62
CA ASN A 329 13.66 12.56 -22.94
C ASN A 329 14.83 11.59 -23.21
N GLY A 330 14.55 10.42 -23.80
CA GLY A 330 15.54 9.40 -24.11
C GLY A 330 16.24 9.63 -25.45
N SER A 331 16.91 8.59 -25.97
CA SER A 331 17.51 8.59 -27.31
C SER A 331 16.96 7.51 -28.25
N ASN A 332 16.00 6.70 -27.79
CA ASN A 332 15.53 5.55 -28.54
C ASN A 332 14.64 5.97 -29.73
N ARG A 333 14.99 5.45 -30.91
CA ARG A 333 14.28 5.66 -32.19
C ARG A 333 13.79 4.35 -32.80
N SER A 334 13.74 3.30 -31.98
CA SER A 334 13.36 1.95 -32.40
C SER A 334 11.97 1.93 -33.01
N ASP A 335 11.80 0.98 -33.94
CA ASP A 335 10.52 0.68 -34.54
C ASP A 335 9.61 0.04 -33.48
N PHE A 336 8.35 0.49 -33.42
CA PHE A 336 7.38 -0.02 -32.47
C PHE A 336 6.03 -0.26 -33.15
N LEU A 337 5.22 -1.10 -32.53
CA LEU A 337 3.92 -1.54 -33.02
C LEU A 337 2.83 -1.10 -32.05
N VAL A 338 1.66 -0.77 -32.60
CA VAL A 338 0.44 -0.44 -31.86
C VAL A 338 -0.71 -1.25 -32.46
N ASP A 339 -1.55 -1.82 -31.58
CA ASP A 339 -2.70 -2.63 -31.95
C ASP A 339 -3.88 -2.39 -31.00
N ASP A 340 -5.09 -2.79 -31.43
CA ASP A 340 -6.33 -2.80 -30.62
C ASP A 340 -6.59 -1.49 -29.86
N VAL A 341 -6.58 -0.33 -30.55
CA VAL A 341 -6.75 0.97 -29.91
C VAL A 341 -8.21 1.30 -29.67
N VAL A 342 -8.57 1.58 -28.41
CA VAL A 342 -9.91 2.00 -27.99
C VAL A 342 -9.80 3.31 -27.21
N LEU A 343 -10.54 4.35 -27.61
CA LEU A 343 -10.77 5.55 -26.79
C LEU A 343 -12.25 5.58 -26.41
N LYS A 344 -12.56 5.60 -25.12
CA LYS A 344 -13.94 5.61 -24.62
C LYS A 344 -14.10 6.49 -23.40
N VAL A 345 -15.33 6.93 -23.13
CA VAL A 345 -15.71 7.38 -21.79
C VAL A 345 -15.63 6.16 -20.87
N PRO A 346 -14.94 6.21 -19.71
CA PRO A 346 -14.88 5.09 -18.78
C PRO A 346 -16.28 4.55 -18.48
N ASP A 347 -16.39 3.23 -18.30
CA ASP A 347 -17.65 2.61 -17.87
C ASP A 347 -18.06 3.17 -16.50
N ALA A 348 -19.37 3.19 -16.23
CA ALA A 348 -19.85 3.61 -14.91
C ALA A 348 -19.30 2.61 -13.88
N VAL A 349 -18.63 3.13 -12.85
CA VAL A 349 -18.05 2.28 -11.81
C VAL A 349 -19.20 1.66 -11.00
N VAL A 350 -19.35 0.34 -11.13
CA VAL A 350 -20.31 -0.45 -10.37
C VAL A 350 -19.65 -0.86 -9.06
N ILE A 351 -20.20 -0.39 -7.95
CA ILE A 351 -19.75 -0.77 -6.61
C ILE A 351 -20.13 -2.23 -6.36
N GLU A 352 -19.13 -3.05 -6.02
CA GLU A 352 -19.33 -4.48 -5.79
C GLU A 352 -20.28 -4.71 -4.60
N ASP A 353 -21.14 -5.73 -4.72
CA ASP A 353 -22.11 -6.08 -3.67
C ASP A 353 -21.45 -6.89 -2.53
N LEU A 354 -20.45 -6.30 -1.88
CA LEU A 354 -19.65 -6.94 -0.83
C LEU A 354 -20.21 -6.65 0.58
N PRO A 355 -19.96 -7.51 1.59
CA PRO A 355 -20.32 -7.21 2.98
C PRO A 355 -19.78 -5.85 3.45
N SER A 356 -20.55 -5.13 4.26
CA SER A 356 -20.05 -3.88 4.84
C SER A 356 -18.81 -4.15 5.70
N LEU A 357 -17.73 -3.39 5.50
CA LEU A 357 -16.50 -3.59 6.27
C LEU A 357 -16.67 -3.12 7.72
N ALA A 358 -17.37 -2.00 7.92
CA ALA A 358 -17.80 -1.55 9.24
C ALA A 358 -18.60 -2.62 10.00
N GLY A 359 -19.34 -3.48 9.30
CA GLY A 359 -20.05 -4.61 9.91
C GLY A 359 -19.13 -5.75 10.41
N THR A 360 -17.81 -5.66 10.24
CA THR A 360 -16.83 -6.67 10.65
C THR A 360 -16.01 -6.27 11.89
N VAL A 361 -16.29 -5.09 12.45
CA VAL A 361 -15.65 -4.54 13.66
C VAL A 361 -16.73 -3.97 14.59
N ASP A 362 -16.46 -3.94 15.90
CA ASP A 362 -17.42 -3.44 16.92
C ASP A 362 -17.23 -1.94 17.26
N VAL A 363 -16.37 -1.26 16.49
CA VAL A 363 -15.99 0.15 16.66
C VAL A 363 -16.24 0.91 15.35
N PRO A 364 -16.40 2.25 15.37
CA PRO A 364 -16.42 3.05 14.16
C PRO A 364 -15.26 2.71 13.21
N LEU A 365 -15.60 2.42 11.96
CA LEU A 365 -14.62 2.25 10.88
C LEU A 365 -14.62 3.53 10.03
N GLY A 366 -13.51 4.25 10.09
CA GLY A 366 -13.31 5.53 9.45
C GLY A 366 -12.58 5.45 8.11
N VAL A 367 -12.74 6.50 7.30
CA VAL A 367 -11.95 6.73 6.09
C VAL A 367 -11.59 8.21 5.95
N ALA A 368 -10.33 8.50 5.60
CA ALA A 368 -9.92 9.85 5.25
C ALA A 368 -10.33 10.22 3.82
N ILE A 369 -10.95 11.38 3.65
CA ILE A 369 -11.49 11.84 2.36
C ILE A 369 -11.40 13.35 2.16
N ASP A 370 -11.78 13.79 0.97
CA ASP A 370 -12.22 15.15 0.67
C ASP A 370 -13.59 15.15 -0.06
N SER A 371 -14.07 16.31 -0.53
CA SER A 371 -15.42 16.39 -1.11
C SER A 371 -15.59 15.58 -2.40
N ARG A 372 -14.49 15.21 -3.07
CA ARG A 372 -14.52 14.40 -4.30
C ARG A 372 -15.12 13.02 -4.03
N GLU A 373 -14.89 12.45 -2.83
CA GLU A 373 -15.47 11.18 -2.42
C GLU A 373 -16.90 11.29 -1.84
N THR A 374 -17.45 12.51 -1.74
CA THR A 374 -18.83 12.74 -1.22
C THR A 374 -19.92 12.70 -2.30
N THR A 375 -19.55 12.44 -3.56
CA THR A 375 -20.48 12.32 -4.69
C THR A 375 -20.28 11.03 -5.51
N GLY A 376 -21.28 10.64 -6.30
CA GLY A 376 -21.19 9.54 -7.27
C GLY A 376 -20.87 8.17 -6.66
N SER A 377 -20.21 7.31 -7.45
CA SER A 377 -19.80 5.95 -7.02
C SER A 377 -18.86 5.94 -5.81
N PRO A 378 -17.89 6.87 -5.66
CA PRO A 378 -17.10 6.96 -4.43
C PRO A 378 -17.94 7.12 -3.16
N ALA A 379 -18.97 7.97 -3.19
CA ALA A 379 -19.87 8.16 -2.04
C ALA A 379 -20.75 6.94 -1.76
N GLU A 380 -21.11 6.18 -2.80
CA GLU A 380 -21.78 4.89 -2.64
C GLU A 380 -20.88 3.86 -1.96
N LEU A 381 -19.63 3.72 -2.42
CA LEU A 381 -18.64 2.83 -1.80
C LEU A 381 -18.40 3.21 -0.34
N LEU A 382 -18.19 4.50 -0.07
CA LEU A 382 -17.91 5.00 1.26
C LEU A 382 -19.03 4.63 2.24
N ARG A 383 -20.28 4.99 1.93
CA ARG A 383 -21.45 4.72 2.79
C ARG A 383 -21.74 3.24 2.96
N ARG A 384 -21.23 2.40 2.05
CA ARG A 384 -21.34 0.96 2.16
C ARG A 384 -20.38 0.39 3.21
N HIS A 385 -19.16 0.90 3.28
CA HIS A 385 -18.08 0.26 4.04
C HIS A 385 -17.68 1.00 5.32
N PHE A 386 -17.99 2.29 5.47
CA PHE A 386 -17.51 3.12 6.56
C PHE A 386 -18.66 3.81 7.31
N THR A 387 -18.43 4.09 8.60
CA THR A 387 -19.39 4.78 9.50
C THR A 387 -18.84 6.07 10.07
N GLN A 388 -17.58 6.39 9.79
CA GLN A 388 -16.91 7.61 10.22
C GLN A 388 -16.09 8.19 9.05
N ILE A 389 -15.91 9.51 9.02
CA ILE A 389 -15.00 10.17 8.08
C ILE A 389 -14.01 11.06 8.82
N THR A 390 -12.85 11.24 8.20
CA THR A 390 -11.84 12.23 8.61
C THR A 390 -11.52 13.12 7.42
N ALA A 391 -11.40 14.43 7.63
CA ALA A 391 -10.93 15.32 6.57
C ALA A 391 -9.41 15.19 6.43
N GLU A 392 -8.93 14.67 5.29
CA GLU A 392 -7.49 14.42 5.08
C GLU A 392 -6.63 15.69 5.26
N ASN A 393 -7.18 16.84 4.83
CA ASN A 393 -6.47 18.13 4.88
C ASN A 393 -7.30 19.30 5.40
N HIS A 394 -8.61 19.32 5.08
CA HIS A 394 -9.40 20.54 5.15
C HIS A 394 -9.90 20.91 6.56
N MET A 395 -9.47 20.20 7.61
CA MET A 395 -9.68 20.59 9.01
C MET A 395 -8.36 20.90 9.75
N LYS A 396 -7.22 20.88 9.06
CA LYS A 396 -5.92 21.32 9.60
C LYS A 396 -5.90 22.84 9.82
N PRO A 397 -5.00 23.39 10.65
CA PRO A 397 -5.08 24.78 11.10
C PRO A 397 -5.13 25.82 9.98
N GLU A 398 -4.42 25.61 8.87
CA GLU A 398 -4.45 26.53 7.71
C GLU A 398 -5.81 26.60 6.99
N ALA A 399 -6.62 25.54 7.06
CA ALA A 399 -7.93 25.49 6.42
C ALA A 399 -8.99 26.37 7.13
N TRP A 400 -8.67 26.91 8.31
CA TRP A 400 -9.59 27.76 9.07
C TRP A 400 -9.37 29.26 8.85
N TYR A 401 -8.44 29.65 7.97
CA TYR A 401 -8.09 31.05 7.75
C TYR A 401 -8.03 31.44 6.27
N GLY A 402 -8.58 32.61 5.95
CA GLY A 402 -8.42 33.24 4.65
C GLY A 402 -7.04 33.87 4.46
N ALA A 403 -6.72 34.28 3.23
CA ALA A 403 -5.47 34.98 2.90
C ALA A 403 -5.27 36.30 3.67
N ASP A 404 -6.35 36.89 4.17
CA ASP A 404 -6.35 38.08 5.02
C ASP A 404 -6.16 37.78 6.52
N ARG A 405 -5.92 36.51 6.88
CA ARG A 405 -5.80 35.99 8.25
C ARG A 405 -7.11 36.01 9.05
N ALA A 406 -8.25 36.31 8.42
CA ALA A 406 -9.54 36.21 9.07
C ALA A 406 -9.94 34.74 9.21
N PHE A 407 -10.58 34.40 10.33
CA PHE A 407 -11.17 33.07 10.51
C PHE A 407 -12.28 32.87 9.46
N ALA A 408 -12.12 31.84 8.63
CA ALA A 408 -13.00 31.51 7.53
C ALA A 408 -12.89 29.99 7.27
N PRO A 409 -13.84 29.18 7.77
CA PRO A 409 -13.85 27.74 7.52
C PRO A 409 -13.77 27.41 6.03
N HIS A 410 -12.87 26.50 5.66
CA HIS A 410 -12.75 26.08 4.27
C HIS A 410 -14.06 25.43 3.77
N PRO A 411 -14.51 25.72 2.54
CA PRO A 411 -15.72 25.11 1.97
C PRO A 411 -15.70 23.58 1.97
N GLU A 412 -14.53 22.98 1.76
CA GLU A 412 -14.35 21.52 1.83
C GLU A 412 -14.66 20.96 3.22
N ALA A 413 -14.19 21.61 4.30
CA ALA A 413 -14.48 21.17 5.67
C ALA A 413 -15.99 21.14 5.93
N LEU A 414 -16.67 22.18 5.46
CA LEU A 414 -18.13 22.30 5.56
C LEU A 414 -18.85 21.27 4.69
N ALA A 415 -18.35 20.96 3.50
CA ALA A 415 -18.91 19.94 2.63
C ALA A 415 -18.84 18.55 3.28
N LEU A 416 -17.73 18.23 3.97
CA LEU A 416 -17.56 16.98 4.70
C LEU A 416 -18.51 16.91 5.91
N MET A 417 -18.62 17.99 6.68
CA MET A 417 -19.58 18.09 7.79
C MET A 417 -21.03 17.93 7.30
N ASP A 418 -21.40 18.60 6.20
CA ASP A 418 -22.72 18.50 5.58
C ASP A 418 -23.00 17.06 5.11
N PHE A 419 -22.00 16.42 4.49
CA PHE A 419 -22.12 15.03 4.04
C PHE A 419 -22.26 14.05 5.22
N ALA A 420 -21.48 14.21 6.28
CA ALA A 420 -21.55 13.38 7.47
C ALA A 420 -22.93 13.48 8.14
N ALA A 421 -23.40 14.71 8.38
CA ALA A 421 -24.72 14.95 8.96
C ALA A 421 -25.87 14.41 8.08
N ALA A 422 -25.75 14.48 6.75
CA ALA A 422 -26.76 14.00 5.83
C ALA A 422 -26.83 12.46 5.73
N ASN A 423 -25.75 11.76 6.08
CA ASN A 423 -25.62 10.31 5.89
C ASN A 423 -25.45 9.53 7.20
N ASP A 424 -25.67 10.16 8.36
CA ASP A 424 -25.55 9.53 9.68
C ASP A 424 -24.14 8.93 9.90
N LEU A 425 -23.11 9.69 9.50
CA LEU A 425 -21.71 9.35 9.71
C LEU A 425 -21.13 10.19 10.84
N ASP A 426 -20.28 9.56 11.65
CA ASP A 426 -19.46 10.28 12.61
C ASP A 426 -18.34 11.04 11.88
N LEU A 427 -17.87 12.14 12.48
CA LEU A 427 -16.69 12.85 12.02
C LEU A 427 -15.61 12.84 13.10
N TYR A 428 -14.43 12.36 12.73
CA TYR A 428 -13.22 12.46 13.53
C TYR A 428 -12.44 13.71 13.06
N GLY A 429 -12.28 14.69 13.95
CA GLY A 429 -11.61 15.96 13.64
C GLY A 429 -10.10 15.82 13.61
N HIS A 430 -9.46 16.36 12.58
CA HIS A 430 -8.00 16.32 12.41
C HIS A 430 -7.53 17.62 11.74
N VAL A 431 -6.76 18.50 12.38
CA VAL A 431 -6.18 18.52 13.75
C VAL A 431 -6.17 19.99 14.22
N LEU A 432 -6.30 20.24 15.54
CA LEU A 432 -6.29 21.61 16.09
C LEU A 432 -4.90 22.25 16.18
N VAL A 433 -3.87 21.48 16.58
CA VAL A 433 -2.50 21.97 16.75
C VAL A 433 -1.52 21.01 16.11
N TRP A 434 -0.79 21.49 15.10
CA TRP A 434 0.24 20.71 14.44
C TRP A 434 1.44 21.58 14.09
N HIS A 435 2.62 20.96 14.01
CA HIS A 435 3.83 21.67 13.61
C HIS A 435 3.85 21.96 12.09
N SER A 436 3.14 21.16 11.31
CA SER A 436 2.92 21.34 9.88
C SER A 436 1.55 21.98 9.61
N GLN A 437 1.34 22.44 8.37
CA GLN A 437 0.08 23.02 7.85
C GLN A 437 -0.60 24.01 8.82
N THR A 438 0.21 24.77 9.54
CA THR A 438 -0.19 25.89 10.39
C THR A 438 0.31 27.18 9.78
N PRO A 439 -0.55 28.20 9.57
CA PRO A 439 -0.13 29.43 8.92
C PRO A 439 1.06 30.07 9.64
N ALA A 440 2.13 30.37 8.90
CA ALA A 440 3.36 30.92 9.46
C ALA A 440 3.14 32.16 10.35
N TRP A 441 2.10 32.95 10.07
CA TRP A 441 1.78 34.14 10.86
C TRP A 441 1.42 33.82 12.33
N PHE A 442 1.00 32.59 12.66
CA PHE A 442 0.79 32.15 14.06
C PHE A 442 2.04 32.35 14.91
N PHE A 443 3.21 32.20 14.32
CA PHE A 443 4.50 32.28 14.99
C PHE A 443 5.24 33.59 14.68
N GLN A 444 4.60 34.55 14.02
CA GLN A 444 5.21 35.82 13.63
C GLN A 444 4.52 37.03 14.26
N ASP A 445 5.29 38.09 14.45
CA ASP A 445 4.77 39.40 14.81
C ASP A 445 4.15 40.13 13.59
N ALA A 446 3.69 41.37 13.80
CA ALA A 446 3.08 42.17 12.74
C ALA A 446 4.04 42.54 11.59
N SER A 447 5.36 42.43 11.79
CA SER A 447 6.39 42.68 10.79
C SER A 447 6.79 41.42 10.01
N GLY A 448 6.28 40.25 10.40
CA GLY A 448 6.65 38.94 9.84
C GLY A 448 7.89 38.32 10.49
N ALA A 449 8.41 38.90 11.57
CA ALA A 449 9.53 38.33 12.32
C ALA A 449 9.05 37.24 13.30
N PRO A 450 9.83 36.19 13.56
CA PRO A 450 9.46 35.15 14.52
C PRO A 450 9.18 35.73 15.92
N LEU A 451 8.16 35.20 16.59
CA LEU A 451 7.84 35.55 17.97
C LEU A 451 9.00 35.16 18.88
N ALA A 452 9.35 36.06 19.80
CA ALA A 452 10.34 35.79 20.83
C ALA A 452 9.84 34.71 21.81
N ALA A 453 10.74 33.86 22.29
CA ALA A 453 10.47 32.92 23.38
C ALA A 453 10.56 33.62 24.76
N ASP A 454 9.88 34.74 24.90
CA ASP A 454 9.75 35.51 26.13
C ASP A 454 8.27 35.68 26.50
N GLY A 455 7.99 36.27 27.67
CA GLY A 455 6.61 36.39 28.16
C GLY A 455 5.64 37.10 27.20
N SER A 456 6.12 37.97 26.30
CA SER A 456 5.26 38.67 25.33
C SER A 456 4.91 37.79 24.12
N GLY A 457 5.90 37.09 23.56
CA GLY A 457 5.66 36.15 22.45
C GLY A 457 4.88 34.92 22.92
N GLN A 458 5.16 34.42 24.12
CA GLN A 458 4.40 33.35 24.78
C GLN A 458 2.93 33.73 24.95
N GLN A 459 2.64 34.90 25.54
CA GLN A 459 1.26 35.35 25.72
C GLN A 459 0.53 35.47 24.37
N THR A 460 1.20 36.03 23.36
CA THR A 460 0.63 36.15 22.00
C THR A 460 0.28 34.77 21.42
N LEU A 461 1.15 33.77 21.57
CA LEU A 461 0.90 32.45 21.02
C LEU A 461 -0.21 31.70 21.79
N ARG A 462 -0.27 31.83 23.13
CA ARG A 462 -1.38 31.30 23.94
C ARG A 462 -2.73 31.87 23.51
N GLU A 463 -2.79 33.19 23.30
CA GLU A 463 -4.01 33.86 22.82
C GLU A 463 -4.43 33.38 21.43
N ARG A 464 -3.47 33.20 20.51
CA ARG A 464 -3.74 32.70 19.16
C ARG A 464 -4.22 31.25 19.17
N MET A 465 -3.58 30.38 19.94
CA MET A 465 -4.00 28.98 20.11
C MET A 465 -5.42 28.90 20.67
N ARG A 466 -5.69 29.62 21.77
CA ARG A 466 -7.03 29.64 22.38
C ARG A 466 -8.08 30.17 21.41
N THR A 467 -7.78 31.28 20.74
CA THR A 467 -8.70 31.90 19.76
C THR A 467 -8.99 30.94 18.62
N HIS A 468 -7.97 30.22 18.12
CA HIS A 468 -8.13 29.23 17.06
C HIS A 468 -9.08 28.10 17.50
N ILE A 469 -8.77 27.43 18.61
CA ILE A 469 -9.55 26.29 19.11
C ILE A 469 -11.00 26.69 19.37
N PHE A 470 -11.23 27.82 20.02
CA PHE A 470 -12.59 28.31 20.27
C PHE A 470 -13.33 28.70 18.99
N ALA A 471 -12.66 29.33 18.02
CA ALA A 471 -13.31 29.70 16.76
C ALA A 471 -13.71 28.47 15.93
N VAL A 472 -12.88 27.42 15.92
CA VAL A 472 -13.23 26.12 15.30
C VAL A 472 -14.45 25.53 16.01
N ALA A 473 -14.41 25.44 17.34
CA ALA A 473 -15.48 24.86 18.14
C ALA A 473 -16.81 25.60 17.95
N GLU A 474 -16.79 26.94 18.05
CA GLU A 474 -17.93 27.83 17.86
C GLU A 474 -18.50 27.72 16.45
N SER A 475 -17.64 27.79 15.43
CA SER A 475 -18.09 27.81 14.03
C SER A 475 -18.84 26.53 13.65
N LEU A 476 -18.39 25.38 14.15
CA LEU A 476 -19.06 24.11 13.88
C LEU A 476 -20.34 24.00 14.73
N ALA A 477 -20.30 24.39 16.01
CA ALA A 477 -21.47 24.34 16.89
C ALA A 477 -22.61 25.28 16.43
N ASP A 478 -22.28 26.48 15.95
CA ASP A 478 -23.25 27.45 15.43
C ASP A 478 -23.99 26.92 14.19
N ARG A 479 -23.30 26.13 13.36
CA ARG A 479 -23.84 25.63 12.09
C ARG A 479 -24.54 24.28 12.23
N TYR A 480 -24.02 23.39 13.07
CA TYR A 480 -24.46 22.00 13.20
C TYR A 480 -25.11 21.70 14.56
N GLY A 481 -25.24 22.69 15.44
CA GLY A 481 -25.74 22.51 16.81
C GLY A 481 -24.65 22.11 17.80
N PRO A 482 -24.95 22.11 19.10
CA PRO A 482 -23.94 21.82 20.12
C PRO A 482 -23.39 20.39 20.02
N TYR A 483 -22.15 20.18 20.48
CA TYR A 483 -21.50 18.86 20.43
C TYR A 483 -22.26 17.84 21.29
N GLY A 484 -22.43 16.62 20.78
CA GLY A 484 -23.26 15.58 21.41
C GLY A 484 -24.76 15.68 21.10
N SER A 485 -25.18 16.71 20.36
CA SER A 485 -26.53 16.76 19.79
C SER A 485 -26.63 15.90 18.54
N ALA A 486 -27.85 15.49 18.19
CA ALA A 486 -28.09 14.63 17.01
C ALA A 486 -27.76 15.28 15.66
N SER A 487 -27.49 16.60 15.60
CA SER A 487 -27.17 17.32 14.37
C SER A 487 -25.68 17.59 14.17
N ASN A 488 -24.85 17.41 15.21
CA ASN A 488 -23.42 17.64 15.14
C ASN A 488 -22.66 16.30 15.08
N PRO A 489 -22.04 15.95 13.94
CA PRO A 489 -21.42 14.63 13.75
C PRO A 489 -20.05 14.50 14.42
N VAL A 490 -19.46 15.55 15.01
CA VAL A 490 -18.10 15.48 15.58
C VAL A 490 -18.10 14.68 16.88
N THR A 491 -17.35 13.58 16.90
CA THR A 491 -17.25 12.66 18.06
C THR A 491 -15.85 12.58 18.68
N ALA A 492 -14.82 12.98 17.94
CA ALA A 492 -13.44 13.03 18.41
C ALA A 492 -12.64 14.12 17.71
N PHE A 493 -11.51 14.52 18.31
CA PHE A 493 -10.55 15.42 17.68
C PHE A 493 -9.11 15.06 18.06
N ASP A 494 -8.22 15.03 17.07
CA ASP A 494 -6.78 15.14 17.32
C ASP A 494 -6.47 16.58 17.77
N VAL A 495 -6.21 16.74 19.07
CA VAL A 495 -5.92 18.06 19.66
C VAL A 495 -4.51 18.50 19.28
N VAL A 496 -3.54 17.61 19.44
CA VAL A 496 -2.16 17.82 18.99
C VAL A 496 -1.70 16.64 18.15
N ASN A 497 -0.94 16.92 17.09
CA ASN A 497 -0.40 15.90 16.19
C ASN A 497 1.15 15.97 16.12
N GLU A 498 1.80 14.81 16.07
CA GLU A 498 3.22 14.63 15.74
C GLU A 498 4.20 15.46 16.58
N VAL A 499 4.01 15.40 17.89
CA VAL A 499 4.75 16.20 18.87
C VAL A 499 6.05 15.51 19.30
N VAL A 500 6.18 14.21 19.08
CA VAL A 500 7.37 13.41 19.43
C VAL A 500 8.39 13.45 18.29
N SER A 501 9.68 13.56 18.62
CA SER A 501 10.74 13.50 17.61
C SER A 501 10.95 12.07 17.09
N ASP A 502 11.34 11.95 15.83
CA ASP A 502 11.64 10.66 15.19
C ASP A 502 12.92 10.02 15.74
N GLY A 503 13.88 10.84 16.17
CA GLY A 503 15.10 10.39 16.83
C GLY A 503 15.12 10.60 18.35
N GLY A 504 16.17 10.08 18.98
CA GLY A 504 16.45 10.23 20.41
C GLY A 504 17.36 11.41 20.75
N GLU A 505 17.52 12.38 19.85
CA GLU A 505 18.47 13.50 19.99
C GLU A 505 18.11 14.47 21.13
N PHE A 506 16.87 14.40 21.63
CA PHE A 506 16.34 15.28 22.65
C PHE A 506 15.95 14.51 23.90
N ALA A 507 16.48 14.93 25.06
CA ALA A 507 16.25 14.25 26.34
C ALA A 507 14.77 14.19 26.77
N ASP A 508 13.96 15.15 26.36
CA ASP A 508 12.50 15.19 26.59
C ASP A 508 11.70 14.44 25.51
N GLY A 509 12.36 14.02 24.44
CA GLY A 509 11.80 13.28 23.31
C GLY A 509 10.92 14.09 22.35
N LEU A 510 10.86 15.41 22.51
CA LEU A 510 9.91 16.26 21.79
C LEU A 510 10.53 16.91 20.55
N ARG A 511 9.70 17.03 19.50
CA ARG A 511 10.04 17.75 18.27
C ARG A 511 10.27 19.24 18.58
N ARG A 512 11.33 19.83 18.02
CA ARG A 512 11.65 21.27 18.14
C ARG A 512 10.84 22.14 17.17
N SER A 513 9.52 22.10 17.29
CA SER A 513 8.59 22.94 16.53
C SER A 513 8.59 24.40 17.01
N GLU A 514 8.00 25.31 16.23
CA GLU A 514 7.80 26.69 16.67
C GLU A 514 6.90 26.80 17.90
N TRP A 515 5.92 25.89 18.05
CA TRP A 515 5.13 25.74 19.28
C TRP A 515 6.03 25.47 20.48
N TYR A 516 6.90 24.46 20.38
CA TYR A 516 7.83 24.09 21.43
C TYR A 516 8.87 25.19 21.68
N ARG A 517 9.41 25.82 20.63
CA ARG A 517 10.42 26.88 20.77
C ARG A 517 9.91 28.06 21.61
N ILE A 518 8.64 28.43 21.43
CA ILE A 518 8.06 29.61 22.09
C ILE A 518 7.51 29.25 23.48
N LEU A 519 6.75 28.17 23.60
CA LEU A 519 6.03 27.80 24.83
C LEU A 519 6.71 26.68 25.64
N GLY A 520 7.60 25.90 25.04
CA GLY A 520 8.09 24.65 25.64
C GLY A 520 6.97 23.60 25.69
N GLU A 521 7.14 22.53 26.48
CA GLU A 521 6.16 21.42 26.56
C GLU A 521 4.73 21.88 26.94
N GLU A 522 4.57 23.02 27.62
CA GLU A 522 3.27 23.54 28.11
C GLU A 522 2.24 23.76 26.99
N TYR A 523 2.65 23.92 25.72
CA TYR A 523 1.70 24.14 24.63
C TYR A 523 0.76 22.94 24.44
N ILE A 524 1.21 21.73 24.81
CA ILE A 524 0.42 20.50 24.71
C ILE A 524 -0.69 20.55 25.77
N ASP A 525 -0.32 20.80 27.02
CA ASP A 525 -1.25 20.95 28.15
C ASP A 525 -2.34 22.00 27.83
N LEU A 526 -1.92 23.18 27.38
CA LEU A 526 -2.83 24.28 27.03
C LEU A 526 -3.77 23.93 25.87
N ALA A 527 -3.29 23.21 24.86
CA ALA A 527 -4.14 22.80 23.74
C ALA A 527 -5.28 21.89 24.20
N PHE A 528 -4.98 20.91 25.07
CA PHE A 528 -5.99 20.04 25.67
C PHE A 528 -6.94 20.79 26.61
N GLU A 529 -6.43 21.66 27.48
CA GLU A 529 -7.27 22.49 28.35
C GLU A 529 -8.25 23.36 27.54
N TYR A 530 -7.78 23.98 26.45
CA TYR A 530 -8.63 24.81 25.59
C TYR A 530 -9.61 23.99 24.77
N ALA A 531 -9.21 22.81 24.27
CA ALA A 531 -10.09 21.91 23.56
C ALA A 531 -11.19 21.39 24.48
N ASP A 532 -10.85 21.01 25.72
CA ASP A 532 -11.82 20.51 26.68
C ASP A 532 -12.87 21.59 27.04
N GLU A 533 -12.40 22.80 27.37
CA GLU A 533 -13.27 23.93 27.66
C GLU A 533 -14.17 24.28 26.46
N ALA A 534 -13.66 24.19 25.23
CA ALA A 534 -14.41 24.56 24.05
C ALA A 534 -15.44 23.48 23.67
N PHE A 535 -15.01 22.24 23.45
CA PHE A 535 -15.82 21.16 22.89
C PHE A 535 -16.67 20.43 23.93
N ASN A 536 -16.19 20.29 25.17
CA ASN A 536 -16.85 19.50 26.21
C ASN A 536 -17.55 20.34 27.29
N GLU A 537 -17.31 21.66 27.34
CA GLU A 537 -17.99 22.56 28.28
C GLU A 537 -18.80 23.67 27.58
N THR A 538 -18.15 24.53 26.79
CA THR A 538 -18.74 25.79 26.29
C THR A 538 -19.78 25.54 25.19
N TYR A 539 -19.45 24.67 24.24
CA TYR A 539 -20.28 24.39 23.06
C TYR A 539 -20.89 22.97 23.08
N ALA A 540 -20.81 22.28 24.21
CA ALA A 540 -21.43 20.96 24.42
C ALA A 540 -22.94 21.06 24.66
N ASP A 541 -23.68 20.00 24.30
CA ASP A 541 -25.12 19.93 24.54
C ASP A 541 -25.43 19.82 26.04
N ALA A 542 -26.56 20.39 26.44
CA ALA A 542 -26.95 20.40 27.84
C ALA A 542 -27.33 18.99 28.32
N GLY A 543 -26.37 18.29 28.94
CA GLY A 543 -26.54 16.94 29.46
C GLY A 543 -25.72 15.87 28.75
N SER A 544 -24.91 16.23 27.74
CA SER A 544 -23.84 15.36 27.25
C SER A 544 -22.69 15.34 28.25
N ASP A 545 -22.09 14.17 28.45
CA ASP A 545 -20.86 14.01 29.23
C ASP A 545 -19.71 13.82 28.24
N ARG A 546 -18.80 14.78 28.18
CA ARG A 546 -17.62 14.82 27.28
C ARG A 546 -17.93 14.31 25.86
N PRO A 547 -18.81 14.98 25.09
CA PRO A 547 -19.27 14.50 23.79
C PRO A 547 -18.18 14.38 22.71
N VAL A 548 -17.03 15.03 22.87
CA VAL A 548 -15.90 14.96 21.94
C VAL A 548 -14.69 14.38 22.68
N ALA A 549 -14.25 13.19 22.25
CA ALA A 549 -13.05 12.57 22.77
C ALA A 549 -11.79 13.29 22.26
N LEU A 550 -10.88 13.64 23.16
CA LEU A 550 -9.67 14.40 22.86
C LEU A 550 -8.44 13.50 22.76
N PHE A 551 -7.82 13.46 21.58
CA PHE A 551 -6.68 12.60 21.28
C PHE A 551 -5.38 13.38 21.10
N ILE A 552 -4.28 12.77 21.56
CA ILE A 552 -2.93 13.05 21.05
C ILE A 552 -2.65 12.02 19.95
N ASN A 553 -2.14 12.44 18.78
CA ASN A 553 -1.93 11.55 17.62
C ASN A 553 -0.49 11.62 17.11
N ASP A 554 0.12 10.48 16.74
CA ASP A 554 1.49 10.43 16.21
C ASP A 554 1.72 9.17 15.32
N TYR A 555 2.70 9.27 14.40
CA TYR A 555 3.17 8.14 13.58
C TYR A 555 4.40 7.46 14.18
N ASN A 556 4.77 6.28 13.67
CA ASN A 556 5.89 5.47 14.15
C ASN A 556 5.76 5.07 15.62
N THR A 557 4.53 5.00 16.14
CA THR A 557 4.25 4.57 17.52
C THR A 557 4.42 3.05 17.69
N GLU A 558 4.46 2.32 16.58
CA GLU A 558 4.87 0.93 16.43
C GLU A 558 6.39 0.72 16.45
N GLN A 559 7.20 1.79 16.41
CA GLN A 559 8.66 1.67 16.48
C GLN A 559 9.14 1.88 17.92
N ASP A 560 9.77 0.87 18.52
CA ASP A 560 10.16 0.82 19.94
C ASP A 560 10.81 2.13 20.46
N GLY A 561 11.72 2.72 19.69
CA GLY A 561 12.39 3.96 20.05
C GLY A 561 11.41 5.14 20.24
N LYS A 562 10.56 5.41 19.25
CA LYS A 562 9.59 6.52 19.31
C LYS A 562 8.42 6.18 20.23
N GLN A 563 7.97 4.93 20.25
CA GLN A 563 6.97 4.40 21.18
C GLN A 563 7.33 4.72 22.64
N GLY A 564 8.59 4.48 23.03
CA GLY A 564 9.05 4.76 24.39
C GLY A 564 8.97 6.25 24.75
N ARG A 565 9.34 7.14 23.81
CA ARG A 565 9.23 8.59 24.01
C ARG A 565 7.78 9.06 24.07
N TYR A 566 6.92 8.47 23.24
CA TYR A 566 5.50 8.78 23.21
C TYR A 566 4.81 8.36 24.51
N ALA A 567 5.07 7.15 25.01
CA ALA A 567 4.59 6.69 26.31
C ALA A 567 5.08 7.60 27.45
N ALA A 568 6.35 7.97 27.44
CA ALA A 568 6.90 8.89 28.44
C ALA A 568 6.27 10.28 28.40
N LEU A 569 5.83 10.77 27.23
CA LEU A 569 5.07 12.01 27.14
C LEU A 569 3.66 11.85 27.72
N VAL A 570 2.95 10.77 27.35
CA VAL A 570 1.59 10.50 27.83
C VAL A 570 1.57 10.36 29.36
N ASP A 571 2.53 9.64 29.94
CA ASP A 571 2.68 9.55 31.41
C ASP A 571 2.81 10.93 32.05
N ARG A 572 3.64 11.81 31.47
CA ARG A 572 3.83 13.19 31.97
C ARG A 572 2.55 14.03 31.85
N LEU A 573 1.76 13.84 30.79
CA LEU A 573 0.47 14.53 30.61
C LEU A 573 -0.55 14.06 31.67
N LEU A 574 -0.64 12.76 31.90
CA LEU A 574 -1.49 12.16 32.94
C LEU A 574 -1.09 12.62 34.34
N GLU A 575 0.20 12.65 34.66
CA GLU A 575 0.72 13.15 35.94
C GLU A 575 0.36 14.62 36.20
N ARG A 576 0.30 15.44 35.14
CA ARG A 576 -0.12 16.85 35.22
C ARG A 576 -1.63 17.05 35.22
N GLY A 577 -2.41 15.99 34.99
CA GLY A 577 -3.87 16.06 34.95
C GLY A 577 -4.42 16.76 33.70
N VAL A 578 -3.71 16.66 32.58
CA VAL A 578 -4.17 17.16 31.28
C VAL A 578 -5.44 16.38 30.87
N PRO A 579 -6.50 17.04 30.35
CA PRO A 579 -7.77 16.39 29.99
C PRO A 579 -7.65 15.61 28.66
N LEU A 580 -6.81 14.58 28.68
CA LEU A 580 -6.55 13.64 27.60
C LEU A 580 -7.51 12.45 27.72
N ASP A 581 -8.29 12.15 26.68
CA ASP A 581 -9.19 10.99 26.68
C ASP A 581 -8.54 9.76 26.02
N GLY A 582 -7.66 9.98 25.02
CA GLY A 582 -7.05 8.86 24.30
C GLY A 582 -5.75 9.14 23.55
N VAL A 583 -5.11 8.07 23.10
CA VAL A 583 -3.92 8.10 22.24
C VAL A 583 -4.24 7.57 20.83
N GLY A 584 -3.78 8.29 19.82
CA GLY A 584 -3.90 7.95 18.41
C GLY A 584 -2.63 7.29 17.90
N HIS A 585 -2.81 6.27 17.08
CA HIS A 585 -1.77 5.55 16.37
C HIS A 585 -2.04 5.65 14.87
N GLN A 586 -1.24 6.48 14.16
CA GLN A 586 -1.44 6.67 12.72
C GLN A 586 -1.23 5.36 11.95
N PHE A 587 -0.18 4.60 12.25
CA PHE A 587 0.18 3.33 11.59
C PHE A 587 0.31 3.43 10.05
N HIS A 588 1.11 4.38 9.58
CA HIS A 588 1.58 4.42 8.19
C HIS A 588 2.70 3.40 7.96
N VAL A 589 2.34 2.16 7.61
CA VAL A 589 3.30 1.04 7.57
C VAL A 589 3.57 0.52 6.15
N SER A 590 4.44 -0.47 6.04
CA SER A 590 4.69 -1.25 4.82
C SER A 590 4.61 -2.75 5.16
N LEU A 591 4.65 -3.60 4.13
CA LEU A 591 4.70 -5.06 4.34
C LEU A 591 5.90 -5.54 5.19
N ALA A 592 6.92 -4.69 5.37
CA ALA A 592 8.08 -4.97 6.20
C ALA A 592 7.80 -4.87 7.71
N MET A 593 6.84 -4.04 8.12
CA MET A 593 6.59 -3.77 9.53
C MET A 593 5.93 -4.99 10.18
N PRO A 594 6.54 -5.67 11.17
CA PRO A 594 5.95 -6.86 11.75
C PRO A 594 4.64 -6.53 12.47
N ILE A 595 3.61 -7.37 12.30
CA ILE A 595 2.30 -7.23 12.97
C ILE A 595 2.43 -7.15 14.49
N SER A 596 3.44 -7.81 15.07
CA SER A 596 3.72 -7.75 16.51
C SER A 596 4.09 -6.35 16.99
N ALA A 597 4.65 -5.49 16.14
CA ALA A 597 4.95 -4.10 16.50
C ALA A 597 3.67 -3.26 16.66
N LEU A 598 2.67 -3.48 15.80
CA LEU A 598 1.36 -2.85 15.91
C LEU A 598 0.66 -3.30 17.19
N ALA A 599 0.70 -4.60 17.49
CA ALA A 599 0.18 -5.15 18.76
C ALA A 599 0.91 -4.56 19.97
N GLY A 600 2.24 -4.54 19.95
CA GLY A 600 3.06 -3.97 21.03
C GLY A 600 2.77 -2.50 21.29
N ALA A 601 2.47 -1.71 20.24
CA ALA A 601 2.03 -0.33 20.40
C ALA A 601 0.71 -0.22 21.16
N LEU A 602 -0.31 -1.00 20.79
CA LEU A 602 -1.60 -0.98 21.47
C LEU A 602 -1.52 -1.52 22.91
N GLU A 603 -0.67 -2.52 23.14
CA GLU A 603 -0.42 -3.08 24.47
C GLU A 603 0.31 -2.09 25.38
N ARG A 604 1.21 -1.26 24.83
CA ARG A 604 2.00 -0.30 25.60
C ARG A 604 1.15 0.75 26.32
N PHE A 605 0.05 1.18 25.70
CA PHE A 605 -0.86 2.18 26.27
C PHE A 605 -2.09 1.56 26.93
N ALA A 606 -2.23 0.23 26.89
CA ALA A 606 -3.30 -0.47 27.56
C ALA A 606 -3.25 -0.28 29.09
N GLY A 607 -4.41 -0.07 29.71
CA GLY A 607 -4.52 0.04 31.17
C GLY A 607 -4.15 1.40 31.77
N LEU A 608 -3.80 2.40 30.96
CA LEU A 608 -3.55 3.78 31.41
C LEU A 608 -4.84 4.57 31.75
N GLY A 609 -6.01 3.96 31.54
CA GLY A 609 -7.31 4.64 31.69
C GLY A 609 -7.65 5.57 30.52
N LEU A 610 -6.88 5.49 29.43
CA LEU A 610 -7.10 6.18 28.16
C LEU A 610 -7.71 5.21 27.14
N THR A 611 -8.53 5.73 26.23
CA THR A 611 -8.92 4.99 25.02
C THR A 611 -7.81 5.08 23.96
N GLN A 612 -7.87 4.22 22.94
CA GLN A 612 -6.89 4.19 21.85
C GLN A 612 -7.59 4.24 20.50
N ALA A 613 -7.02 4.90 19.49
CA ALA A 613 -7.56 4.90 18.14
C ALA A 613 -6.47 4.54 17.13
N VAL A 614 -6.82 3.72 16.14
CA VAL A 614 -6.01 3.59 14.92
C VAL A 614 -6.53 4.65 13.95
N THR A 615 -5.73 5.66 13.64
CA THR A 615 -6.22 6.93 13.09
C THR A 615 -5.95 7.09 11.60
N GLU A 616 -4.90 6.48 11.04
CA GLU A 616 -4.45 6.76 9.67
C GLU A 616 -3.89 5.51 8.95
N PHE A 617 -4.48 4.34 9.18
CA PHE A 617 -3.89 3.08 8.75
C PHE A 617 -3.80 2.96 7.23
N ASP A 618 -2.59 2.71 6.73
CA ASP A 618 -2.31 2.38 5.34
C ASP A 618 -1.04 1.50 5.24
N VAL A 619 -0.97 0.62 4.23
CA VAL A 619 0.09 -0.41 4.14
C VAL A 619 0.68 -0.44 2.74
N THR A 620 1.80 0.25 2.51
CA THR A 620 2.41 0.29 1.16
C THR A 620 2.91 -1.09 0.73
N THR A 621 2.54 -1.52 -0.48
CA THR A 621 3.07 -2.74 -1.09
C THR A 621 4.53 -2.58 -1.51
N GLY A 622 4.96 -1.38 -1.89
CA GLY A 622 6.22 -1.05 -2.58
C GLY A 622 6.10 -1.18 -4.10
N THR A 623 7.11 -0.70 -4.83
CA THR A 623 7.14 -0.66 -6.30
C THR A 623 8.14 -1.69 -6.88
N PRO A 624 7.84 -2.32 -8.05
CA PRO A 624 6.55 -2.32 -8.73
C PRO A 624 5.46 -3.05 -7.92
N VAL A 625 4.20 -2.68 -8.13
CA VAL A 625 3.04 -3.38 -7.56
C VAL A 625 2.84 -4.68 -8.35
N THR A 626 2.86 -5.82 -7.67
CA THR A 626 2.65 -7.14 -8.27
C THR A 626 1.50 -7.86 -7.59
N GLN A 627 0.92 -8.85 -8.27
CA GLN A 627 -0.16 -9.66 -7.70
C GLN A 627 0.27 -10.35 -6.39
N ALA A 628 1.52 -10.83 -6.31
CA ALA A 628 2.06 -11.42 -5.08
C ALA A 628 2.05 -10.43 -3.91
N ARG A 629 2.51 -9.20 -4.13
CA ARG A 629 2.53 -8.15 -3.10
C ARG A 629 1.12 -7.72 -2.67
N LEU A 630 0.17 -7.69 -3.61
CA LEU A 630 -1.24 -7.43 -3.29
C LEU A 630 -1.83 -8.54 -2.43
N VAL A 631 -1.51 -9.81 -2.72
CA VAL A 631 -1.94 -10.94 -1.89
C VAL A 631 -1.30 -10.88 -0.50
N ASP A 632 0.01 -10.63 -0.39
CA ASP A 632 0.68 -10.46 0.90
C ASP A 632 0.11 -9.29 1.71
N GLN A 633 -0.24 -8.18 1.06
CA GLN A 633 -0.98 -7.09 1.68
C GLN A 633 -2.34 -7.53 2.19
N GLY A 634 -3.06 -8.39 1.46
CA GLY A 634 -4.30 -9.01 1.94
C GLY A 634 -4.10 -9.75 3.26
N TYR A 635 -3.06 -10.58 3.36
CA TYR A 635 -2.73 -11.26 4.61
C TYR A 635 -2.30 -10.29 5.71
N TYR A 636 -1.56 -9.23 5.39
CA TYR A 636 -1.17 -8.19 6.33
C TYR A 636 -2.38 -7.49 6.95
N TYR A 637 -3.33 -7.04 6.12
CA TYR A 637 -4.56 -6.40 6.60
C TYR A 637 -5.41 -7.35 7.44
N ARG A 638 -5.46 -8.66 7.11
CA ARG A 638 -6.12 -9.66 7.96
C ARG A 638 -5.51 -9.69 9.35
N ASP A 639 -4.19 -9.86 9.43
CA ASP A 639 -3.48 -10.03 10.70
C ASP A 639 -3.53 -8.73 11.54
N ALA A 640 -3.43 -7.56 10.89
CA ALA A 640 -3.60 -6.26 11.55
C ALA A 640 -5.02 -6.08 12.09
N PHE A 641 -6.06 -6.39 11.31
CA PHE A 641 -7.45 -6.28 11.78
C PHE A 641 -7.79 -7.34 12.85
N GLU A 642 -7.12 -8.50 12.86
CA GLU A 642 -7.21 -9.44 13.99
C GLU A 642 -6.64 -8.83 15.28
N VAL A 643 -5.49 -8.16 15.19
CA VAL A 643 -4.95 -7.39 16.32
C VAL A 643 -5.92 -6.30 16.74
N PHE A 644 -6.45 -5.49 15.81
CA PHE A 644 -7.35 -4.39 16.15
C PHE A 644 -8.65 -4.87 16.82
N ARG A 645 -9.24 -5.98 16.34
CA ARG A 645 -10.42 -6.61 16.98
C ARG A 645 -10.15 -7.17 18.37
N ALA A 646 -8.90 -7.50 18.68
CA ALA A 646 -8.51 -8.02 19.99
C ALA A 646 -8.33 -6.92 21.04
N HIS A 647 -8.33 -5.64 20.64
CA HIS A 647 -8.09 -4.50 21.51
C HIS A 647 -9.34 -3.62 21.65
N ASP A 648 -9.45 -2.93 22.79
CA ASP A 648 -10.51 -1.95 23.05
C ASP A 648 -10.10 -0.62 22.42
N LEU A 649 -10.69 -0.31 21.25
CA LEU A 649 -10.37 0.86 20.44
C LEU A 649 -11.58 1.80 20.35
N PHE A 650 -11.32 3.09 20.23
CA PHE A 650 -12.32 4.11 19.93
C PHE A 650 -12.74 4.07 18.46
N ALA A 651 -11.79 3.92 17.54
CA ALA A 651 -12.02 3.86 16.10
C ALA A 651 -10.85 3.18 15.38
N ILE A 652 -11.12 2.72 14.16
CA ILE A 652 -10.11 2.29 13.19
C ILE A 652 -10.35 3.08 11.91
N THR A 653 -9.39 3.89 11.47
CA THR A 653 -9.53 4.73 10.28
C THR A 653 -8.47 4.35 9.24
N VAL A 654 -8.92 4.16 8.01
CA VAL A 654 -8.05 3.92 6.83
C VAL A 654 -7.77 5.24 6.14
N TRP A 655 -6.51 5.54 5.83
CA TRP A 655 -6.12 6.88 5.33
C TRP A 655 -6.26 7.05 3.82
N GLY A 656 -7.48 6.88 3.33
CA GLY A 656 -7.87 7.12 1.94
C GLY A 656 -8.84 6.07 1.39
N LEU A 657 -9.56 6.42 0.32
CA LEU A 657 -10.51 5.52 -0.32
C LEU A 657 -9.86 4.62 -1.40
N THR A 658 -9.01 5.18 -2.27
CA THR A 658 -8.41 4.45 -3.42
C THR A 658 -6.91 4.67 -3.53
N ASP A 659 -6.19 3.65 -4.02
CA ASP A 659 -4.72 3.64 -4.09
C ASP A 659 -4.09 4.87 -4.76
N GLY A 660 -4.52 5.26 -5.96
CA GLY A 660 -3.96 6.37 -6.71
C GLY A 660 -4.27 7.74 -6.12
N ARG A 661 -5.16 7.80 -5.12
CA ARG A 661 -5.47 9.00 -4.34
C ARG A 661 -4.75 9.06 -3.01
N SER A 662 -4.12 7.97 -2.59
CA SER A 662 -3.28 7.97 -1.39
C SER A 662 -2.11 8.93 -1.56
N TRP A 663 -1.81 9.68 -0.50
CA TRP A 663 -0.57 10.44 -0.37
C TRP A 663 0.69 9.58 -0.47
N ARG A 664 0.57 8.24 -0.33
CA ARG A 664 1.65 7.25 -0.45
C ARG A 664 1.61 6.43 -1.74
N SER A 665 0.85 6.84 -2.75
CA SER A 665 0.72 6.14 -4.05
C SER A 665 2.06 5.92 -4.78
N SER A 666 3.07 6.76 -4.55
CA SER A 666 4.42 6.58 -5.09
C SER A 666 5.16 5.35 -4.51
N ASN A 667 4.71 4.85 -3.36
CA ASN A 667 5.27 3.69 -2.66
C ASN A 667 4.44 2.41 -2.90
N GLY A 668 3.62 2.37 -3.94
CA GLY A 668 2.81 1.20 -4.32
C GLY A 668 1.32 1.43 -4.10
N ALA A 669 0.62 0.39 -3.65
CA ALA A 669 -0.84 0.33 -3.61
C ALA A 669 -1.34 0.17 -2.16
N PRO A 670 -1.42 1.25 -1.35
CA PRO A 670 -1.51 1.14 0.11
C PRO A 670 -2.89 0.84 0.74
N LEU A 671 -3.98 0.98 -0.01
CA LEU A 671 -5.36 1.03 0.52
C LEU A 671 -6.19 -0.22 0.19
N LEU A 672 -7.47 -0.20 0.58
CA LEU A 672 -8.39 -1.34 0.46
C LEU A 672 -8.98 -1.52 -0.94
N PHE A 673 -9.09 -0.42 -1.71
CA PHE A 673 -9.70 -0.39 -3.04
C PHE A 673 -8.75 0.17 -4.08
N ASP A 674 -8.85 -0.33 -5.31
CA ASP A 674 -8.14 0.23 -6.47
C ASP A 674 -8.83 1.50 -7.00
N ASP A 675 -8.24 2.14 -8.00
CA ASP A 675 -8.78 3.37 -8.60
C ASP A 675 -10.04 3.15 -9.44
N GLU A 676 -10.39 1.89 -9.70
CA GLU A 676 -11.67 1.47 -10.27
C GLU A 676 -12.72 1.16 -9.19
N LEU A 677 -12.46 1.51 -7.92
CA LEU A 677 -13.32 1.27 -6.75
C LEU A 677 -13.61 -0.23 -6.47
N ARG A 678 -12.76 -1.13 -6.97
CA ARG A 678 -12.90 -2.57 -6.70
C ARG A 678 -12.11 -2.98 -5.47
N ALA A 679 -12.61 -3.99 -4.77
CA ALA A 679 -11.97 -4.54 -3.60
C ALA A 679 -10.67 -5.28 -3.96
N LYS A 680 -9.59 -4.91 -3.30
CA LYS A 680 -8.29 -5.61 -3.36
C LYS A 680 -8.24 -6.76 -2.35
N PRO A 681 -7.25 -7.67 -2.41
CA PRO A 681 -7.02 -8.63 -1.33
C PRO A 681 -6.96 -7.98 0.07
N ALA A 682 -6.46 -6.74 0.18
CA ALA A 682 -6.49 -5.93 1.39
C ALA A 682 -7.89 -5.81 2.02
N TYR A 683 -8.93 -5.52 1.22
CA TYR A 683 -10.32 -5.50 1.66
C TYR A 683 -10.77 -6.85 2.21
N TYR A 684 -10.52 -7.93 1.49
CA TYR A 684 -10.92 -9.28 1.91
C TYR A 684 -10.22 -9.69 3.21
N GLY A 685 -8.94 -9.34 3.36
CA GLY A 685 -8.17 -9.55 4.57
C GLY A 685 -8.75 -8.79 5.75
N ALA A 686 -8.95 -7.48 5.59
CA ALA A 686 -9.57 -6.63 6.61
C ALA A 686 -10.95 -7.15 7.02
N ALA A 687 -11.76 -7.66 6.07
CA ALA A 687 -13.09 -8.24 6.33
C ALA A 687 -13.05 -9.62 7.00
N GLY A 688 -11.89 -10.25 7.14
CA GLY A 688 -11.76 -11.65 7.60
C GLY A 688 -12.33 -12.67 6.62
N ALA A 689 -12.39 -12.32 5.33
CA ALA A 689 -12.87 -13.18 4.26
C ALA A 689 -11.76 -14.08 3.70
N ALA A 690 -12.14 -15.01 2.81
CA ALA A 690 -11.19 -15.86 2.13
C ALA A 690 -10.23 -15.02 1.25
N LEU A 691 -8.94 -15.24 1.42
CA LEU A 691 -7.89 -14.64 0.59
C LEU A 691 -7.44 -15.63 -0.49
N PRO A 692 -6.91 -15.13 -1.62
CA PRO A 692 -6.17 -15.97 -2.54
C PRO A 692 -5.01 -16.69 -1.84
N ASP A 693 -4.60 -17.84 -2.37
CA ASP A 693 -3.37 -18.50 -1.95
C ASP A 693 -2.17 -17.54 -2.15
N ARG A 694 -1.21 -17.55 -1.22
CA ARG A 694 -0.01 -16.72 -1.34
C ARG A 694 0.78 -17.15 -2.57
N LEU A 695 1.10 -16.17 -3.42
CA LEU A 695 2.02 -16.34 -4.54
C LEU A 695 3.42 -16.04 -4.03
N ARG A 696 4.27 -17.05 -3.84
CA ARG A 696 5.62 -16.83 -3.31
C ARG A 696 6.59 -16.44 -4.42
N ALA A 697 7.50 -15.54 -4.07
CA ALA A 697 8.61 -15.16 -4.92
C ALA A 697 9.94 -15.30 -4.19
N ALA A 698 11.01 -15.59 -4.92
CA ALA A 698 12.36 -15.64 -4.38
C ALA A 698 13.40 -15.17 -5.41
N ASN A 699 14.44 -14.49 -4.94
CA ASN A 699 15.60 -14.16 -5.75
C ASN A 699 16.55 -15.37 -5.84
N VAL A 700 17.10 -15.61 -7.03
CA VAL A 700 18.03 -16.71 -7.29
C VAL A 700 19.30 -16.13 -7.90
N PHE A 701 20.40 -16.17 -7.16
CA PHE A 701 21.70 -15.70 -7.64
C PHE A 701 22.24 -16.59 -8.76
N ALA A 702 22.88 -15.96 -9.74
CA ALA A 702 23.59 -16.67 -10.79
C ALA A 702 24.80 -17.40 -10.20
N GLY A 703 25.09 -18.59 -10.71
CA GLY A 703 26.30 -19.34 -10.34
C GLY A 703 26.20 -20.84 -10.57
N GLU A 704 27.37 -21.45 -10.75
CA GLU A 704 27.51 -22.90 -10.75
C GLU A 704 27.80 -23.38 -9.33
N VAL A 705 27.04 -24.38 -8.88
CA VAL A 705 27.27 -25.07 -7.61
C VAL A 705 27.31 -26.58 -7.84
N PRO A 706 28.14 -27.33 -7.09
CA PRO A 706 28.19 -28.78 -7.24
C PRO A 706 26.82 -29.44 -6.96
N LEU A 707 26.52 -30.50 -7.71
CA LEU A 707 25.43 -31.44 -7.38
C LEU A 707 25.83 -32.34 -6.20
N GLU A 708 26.20 -31.72 -5.09
CA GLU A 708 26.58 -32.35 -3.83
C GLU A 708 25.83 -31.60 -2.71
N PRO A 709 24.85 -32.22 -2.03
CA PRO A 709 23.99 -31.50 -1.08
C PRO A 709 24.69 -30.88 0.13
N ASP A 710 25.89 -31.38 0.46
CA ASP A 710 26.69 -30.89 1.59
C ASP A 710 27.83 -29.95 1.17
N ALA A 711 27.88 -29.56 -0.11
CA ALA A 711 28.90 -28.65 -0.61
C ALA A 711 28.84 -27.31 0.18
N PRO A 712 29.99 -26.77 0.60
CA PRO A 712 30.04 -25.57 1.44
C PRO A 712 29.39 -24.33 0.77
N GLU A 713 29.35 -24.28 -0.56
CA GLU A 713 28.74 -23.21 -1.35
C GLU A 713 27.25 -23.00 -1.02
N TRP A 714 26.54 -24.08 -0.65
CA TRP A 714 25.12 -24.00 -0.26
C TRP A 714 24.90 -23.26 1.06
N ARG A 715 25.92 -23.15 1.91
CA ARG A 715 25.83 -22.46 3.21
C ARG A 715 25.91 -20.93 3.09
N ARG A 716 26.32 -20.43 1.92
CA ARG A 716 26.51 -18.99 1.68
C ARG A 716 25.19 -18.21 1.64
N LEU A 717 24.07 -18.88 1.42
CA LEU A 717 22.75 -18.26 1.41
C LEU A 717 21.79 -19.04 2.32
N PRO A 718 20.75 -18.40 2.87
CA PRO A 718 19.71 -19.09 3.63
C PRO A 718 18.81 -19.92 2.71
N LEU A 719 18.10 -20.88 3.31
CA LEU A 719 17.08 -21.66 2.61
C LEU A 719 15.72 -20.93 2.67
N HIS A 720 14.94 -21.00 1.60
CA HIS A 720 13.54 -20.60 1.55
C HIS A 720 12.66 -21.69 2.19
N ALA A 721 11.89 -21.31 3.21
CA ALA A 721 11.00 -22.24 3.90
C ALA A 721 9.78 -22.65 3.03
N LEU A 722 9.35 -23.89 3.21
CA LEU A 722 8.09 -24.42 2.66
C LEU A 722 6.94 -24.24 3.67
N ASP A 723 5.69 -24.31 3.19
CA ASP A 723 4.56 -24.64 4.06
C ASP A 723 4.67 -26.09 4.51
N GLY A 724 4.91 -26.30 5.81
CA GLY A 724 5.20 -27.60 6.41
C GLY A 724 6.61 -27.68 6.98
N GLU A 725 7.18 -28.88 7.00
CA GLU A 725 8.58 -29.08 7.38
C GLU A 725 9.44 -29.09 6.09
N GLY A 726 10.58 -28.41 6.06
CA GLY A 726 11.48 -28.40 4.89
C GLY A 726 11.69 -27.04 4.25
N ALA A 727 12.69 -26.99 3.38
CA ALA A 727 13.17 -25.76 2.75
C ALA A 727 13.93 -26.04 1.45
N PHE A 728 14.16 -25.02 0.63
CA PHE A 728 14.95 -25.14 -0.58
C PHE A 728 15.84 -23.92 -0.83
N GLN A 729 16.82 -24.05 -1.72
CA GLN A 729 17.60 -22.95 -2.27
C GLN A 729 17.94 -23.26 -3.72
N ALA A 730 18.13 -22.24 -4.55
CA ALA A 730 18.49 -22.43 -5.96
C ALA A 730 19.68 -21.56 -6.40
N ARG A 731 20.29 -21.97 -7.52
CA ARG A 731 21.26 -21.20 -8.33
C ARG A 731 20.95 -21.38 -9.80
N TRP A 732 21.20 -20.37 -10.61
CA TRP A 732 20.91 -20.45 -12.04
C TRP A 732 22.16 -20.20 -12.91
N THR A 733 22.16 -20.83 -14.07
CA THR A 733 23.02 -20.53 -15.22
C THR A 733 22.12 -20.43 -16.46
N PRO A 734 22.61 -19.92 -17.60
CA PRO A 734 21.78 -19.85 -18.81
C PRO A 734 21.13 -21.18 -19.22
N ASP A 735 21.78 -22.31 -18.90
CA ASP A 735 21.36 -23.64 -19.32
C ASP A 735 20.73 -24.48 -18.19
N GLY A 736 20.68 -23.99 -16.94
CA GLY A 736 20.10 -24.79 -15.86
C GLY A 736 19.82 -24.08 -14.54
N LEU A 737 18.84 -24.62 -13.81
CA LEU A 737 18.50 -24.27 -12.45
C LEU A 737 18.92 -25.41 -11.51
N THR A 738 19.90 -25.16 -10.64
CA THR A 738 20.33 -26.13 -9.63
C THR A 738 19.62 -25.84 -8.32
N VAL A 739 18.88 -26.82 -7.79
CA VAL A 739 18.02 -26.67 -6.61
C VAL A 739 18.49 -27.64 -5.52
N LEU A 740 18.79 -27.11 -4.34
CA LEU A 740 18.95 -27.87 -3.10
C LEU A 740 17.62 -27.91 -2.37
N VAL A 741 17.18 -29.09 -1.96
CA VAL A 741 15.99 -29.31 -1.14
C VAL A 741 16.41 -30.02 0.15
N ASP A 742 16.02 -29.42 1.28
CA ASP A 742 16.14 -30.01 2.62
C ASP A 742 14.77 -30.57 3.02
N ALA A 743 14.71 -31.89 3.25
CA ALA A 743 13.49 -32.63 3.57
C ALA A 743 13.62 -33.32 4.95
N PRO A 744 13.42 -32.57 6.05
CA PRO A 744 13.27 -33.16 7.38
C PRO A 744 12.14 -34.19 7.40
N GLY A 745 12.36 -35.31 8.09
CA GLY A 745 11.45 -36.45 8.12
C GLY A 745 11.45 -37.31 6.84
N GLY A 746 12.17 -36.89 5.80
CA GLY A 746 12.28 -37.63 4.55
C GLY A 746 13.15 -38.88 4.64
N ASP A 747 12.88 -39.84 3.76
CA ASP A 747 13.67 -41.06 3.57
C ASP A 747 14.07 -41.23 2.09
N ALA A 748 14.78 -42.33 1.78
CA ALA A 748 15.26 -42.64 0.43
C ALA A 748 14.16 -42.68 -0.65
N ASN A 749 12.89 -42.92 -0.28
CA ASN A 749 11.75 -42.99 -1.19
C ASN A 749 10.90 -41.71 -1.21
N THR A 750 11.19 -40.73 -0.36
CA THR A 750 10.48 -39.44 -0.35
C THR A 750 10.52 -38.82 -1.74
N ALA A 751 9.35 -38.56 -2.30
CA ALA A 751 9.21 -37.90 -3.60
C ALA A 751 9.36 -36.38 -3.43
N ILE A 752 10.20 -35.77 -4.26
CA ILE A 752 10.40 -34.34 -4.36
C ILE A 752 10.03 -33.95 -5.79
N GLU A 753 8.94 -33.20 -5.93
CA GLU A 753 8.45 -32.68 -7.20
C GLU A 753 8.93 -31.24 -7.35
N LEU A 754 9.65 -30.98 -8.44
CA LEU A 754 10.19 -29.67 -8.81
C LEU A 754 9.48 -29.24 -10.10
N GLU A 755 8.62 -28.25 -10.01
CA GLU A 755 7.90 -27.69 -11.16
C GLU A 755 8.69 -26.51 -11.70
N LEU A 756 9.03 -26.51 -13.00
CA LEU A 756 9.72 -25.41 -13.67
C LEU A 756 9.11 -25.19 -15.05
N GLY A 757 8.66 -23.96 -15.33
CA GLY A 757 8.07 -23.60 -16.63
C GLY A 757 6.86 -24.48 -17.02
N GLY A 758 6.08 -24.94 -16.03
CA GLY A 758 4.93 -25.83 -16.21
C GLY A 758 5.28 -27.32 -16.43
N THR A 759 6.56 -27.69 -16.36
CA THR A 759 7.01 -29.09 -16.38
C THR A 759 7.35 -29.54 -14.97
N VAL A 760 6.78 -30.67 -14.53
CA VAL A 760 7.08 -31.27 -13.22
C VAL A 760 8.16 -32.34 -13.38
N TYR A 761 9.26 -32.20 -12.64
CA TYR A 761 10.34 -33.17 -12.52
C TYR A 761 10.30 -33.82 -11.15
N THR A 762 10.36 -35.15 -11.09
CA THR A 762 10.36 -35.87 -9.82
C THR A 762 11.73 -36.46 -9.52
N VAL A 763 12.26 -36.18 -8.33
CA VAL A 763 13.44 -36.83 -7.76
C VAL A 763 13.08 -37.50 -6.43
N ARG A 764 13.87 -38.49 -6.02
CA ARG A 764 13.71 -39.21 -4.75
C ARG A 764 14.80 -38.83 -3.76
N GLY A 765 14.53 -39.08 -2.47
CA GLY A 765 15.48 -38.89 -1.37
C GLY A 765 16.78 -39.71 -1.46
N ASP A 766 16.89 -40.64 -2.42
CA ASP A 766 18.14 -41.35 -2.76
C ASP A 766 18.90 -40.74 -3.95
N GLY A 767 18.41 -39.65 -4.52
CA GLY A 767 19.00 -38.96 -5.67
C GLY A 767 18.60 -39.54 -7.03
N THR A 768 17.71 -40.53 -7.09
CA THR A 768 17.20 -41.06 -8.37
C THR A 768 15.98 -40.26 -8.85
N GLY A 769 15.83 -40.05 -10.17
CA GLY A 769 14.69 -39.28 -10.68
C GLY A 769 14.74 -38.97 -12.17
N ASP A 770 13.92 -37.99 -12.56
CA ASP A 770 13.78 -37.52 -13.94
C ASP A 770 14.95 -36.65 -14.42
N VAL A 771 15.70 -36.05 -13.49
CA VAL A 771 16.82 -35.15 -13.75
C VAL A 771 18.07 -35.57 -12.97
N PRO A 772 19.29 -35.12 -13.37
CA PRO A 772 20.50 -35.34 -12.59
C PRO A 772 20.32 -34.81 -11.17
N ALA A 773 20.53 -35.69 -10.19
CA ALA A 773 20.42 -35.34 -8.77
C ALA A 773 21.39 -36.17 -7.92
N ALA A 774 21.72 -35.65 -6.75
CA ALA A 774 22.48 -36.33 -5.70
C ALA A 774 21.79 -36.10 -4.36
N ALA A 775 21.92 -37.07 -3.45
CA ALA A 775 21.30 -37.01 -2.14
C ALA A 775 22.27 -37.38 -1.02
N THR A 776 22.12 -36.74 0.14
CA THR A 776 22.78 -37.10 1.39
C THR A 776 21.72 -37.30 2.48
N ALA A 777 21.85 -38.37 3.26
CA ALA A 777 21.09 -38.52 4.50
C ALA A 777 21.61 -37.53 5.56
N THR A 778 20.69 -36.90 6.29
CA THR A 778 20.98 -36.04 7.43
C THR A 778 20.49 -36.70 8.72
N ASP A 779 20.81 -36.13 9.88
CA ASP A 779 20.31 -36.62 11.17
C ASP A 779 18.77 -36.52 11.30
N THR A 780 18.16 -35.63 10.50
CA THR A 780 16.72 -35.33 10.56
C THR A 780 15.96 -35.79 9.33
N GLY A 781 16.60 -36.22 8.25
CA GLY A 781 15.93 -36.61 6.99
C GLY A 781 16.90 -36.78 5.82
N VAL A 782 16.58 -36.17 4.69
CA VAL A 782 17.42 -36.20 3.46
C VAL A 782 17.59 -34.81 2.87
N ARG A 783 18.75 -34.56 2.24
CA ARG A 783 18.99 -33.41 1.37
C ARG A 783 19.22 -33.88 -0.05
N VAL A 784 18.63 -33.20 -1.02
CA VAL A 784 18.74 -33.53 -2.45
C VAL A 784 19.12 -32.29 -3.23
N ALA A 785 20.18 -32.39 -4.03
CA ALA A 785 20.57 -31.37 -5.01
C ALA A 785 20.22 -31.88 -6.41
N ALA A 786 19.42 -31.15 -7.18
CA ALA A 786 18.94 -31.54 -8.51
C ALA A 786 19.19 -30.41 -9.53
N GLN A 787 19.49 -30.76 -10.78
CA GLN A 787 19.69 -29.79 -11.87
C GLN A 787 18.57 -29.89 -12.90
N LEU A 788 17.75 -28.85 -12.98
CA LEU A 788 16.68 -28.71 -13.97
C LEU A 788 17.19 -27.93 -15.20
N PRO A 789 16.68 -28.22 -16.41
CA PRO A 789 17.08 -27.50 -17.61
C PRO A 789 16.46 -26.08 -17.66
N LEU A 790 17.26 -25.10 -18.09
CA LEU A 790 16.80 -23.80 -18.58
C LEU A 790 17.26 -23.65 -20.04
N ASP A 791 16.61 -22.77 -20.81
CA ASP A 791 16.93 -22.54 -22.22
C ASP A 791 17.31 -21.06 -22.44
N GLY A 792 18.62 -20.78 -22.38
CA GLY A 792 19.17 -19.45 -22.64
C GLY A 792 18.71 -18.37 -21.66
N ALA A 793 18.51 -18.72 -20.39
CA ALA A 793 18.10 -17.77 -19.35
C ALA A 793 19.12 -16.64 -19.15
N ALA A 794 18.63 -15.46 -18.79
CA ALA A 794 19.45 -14.28 -18.54
C ALA A 794 19.09 -13.61 -17.20
N GLN A 795 20.02 -12.79 -16.70
CA GLN A 795 19.78 -11.98 -15.51
C GLN A 795 18.62 -11.00 -15.79
N GLY A 796 17.70 -10.89 -14.83
CA GLY A 796 16.47 -10.10 -14.95
C GLY A 796 15.26 -10.93 -15.41
N ASP A 797 15.46 -12.15 -15.91
CA ASP A 797 14.35 -13.04 -16.25
C ASP A 797 13.61 -13.50 -14.97
N THR A 798 12.34 -13.86 -15.16
CA THR A 798 11.55 -14.53 -14.12
C THR A 798 11.10 -15.89 -14.63
N VAL A 799 11.13 -16.90 -13.75
CA VAL A 799 10.71 -18.26 -14.08
C VAL A 799 9.66 -18.76 -13.09
N ALA A 800 8.60 -19.39 -13.61
CA ALA A 800 7.60 -20.03 -12.79
C ALA A 800 8.18 -21.31 -12.17
N PHE A 801 8.10 -21.44 -10.85
CA PHE A 801 8.72 -22.52 -10.10
C PHE A 801 7.92 -22.96 -8.87
N ASP A 802 7.94 -24.25 -8.57
CA ASP A 802 7.45 -24.77 -7.29
C ASP A 802 8.24 -26.00 -6.79
N VAL A 803 8.23 -26.21 -5.47
CA VAL A 803 8.83 -27.39 -4.82
C VAL A 803 7.78 -28.05 -3.93
N ARG A 804 7.57 -29.35 -4.10
CA ARG A 804 6.70 -30.15 -3.22
C ARG A 804 7.43 -31.39 -2.75
N ILE A 805 7.43 -31.60 -1.43
CA ILE A 805 8.02 -32.76 -0.76
C ILE A 805 6.87 -33.62 -0.24
N GLY A 806 6.74 -34.84 -0.77
CA GLY A 806 5.62 -35.74 -0.52
C GLY A 806 5.37 -35.99 0.97
N GLY A 807 4.26 -35.44 1.48
CA GLY A 807 3.83 -35.59 2.88
C GLY A 807 4.61 -34.76 3.91
N ILE A 808 5.49 -33.86 3.45
CA ILE A 808 6.41 -33.08 4.30
C ILE A 808 6.12 -31.58 4.19
N GLY A 809 6.08 -31.03 2.97
CA GLY A 809 5.78 -29.62 2.76
C GLY A 809 5.80 -29.20 1.30
N ALA A 810 5.33 -28.00 1.00
CA ALA A 810 5.32 -27.43 -0.35
C ALA A 810 5.62 -25.93 -0.31
N TRP A 811 6.27 -25.38 -1.33
CA TRP A 811 6.57 -23.94 -1.35
C TRP A 811 5.29 -23.15 -1.60
N ASN A 812 4.45 -23.59 -2.53
CA ASN A 812 3.15 -22.99 -2.79
C ASN A 812 1.99 -23.99 -2.60
N SER A 813 0.78 -23.45 -2.40
CA SER A 813 -0.46 -24.24 -2.34
C SER A 813 -0.63 -25.15 -3.57
N PRO A 814 -1.35 -26.28 -3.47
CA PRO A 814 -1.57 -27.18 -4.60
C PRO A 814 -2.19 -26.47 -5.81
N GLY A 815 -1.52 -26.53 -6.96
CA GLY A 815 -1.95 -25.87 -8.21
C GLY A 815 -1.54 -24.41 -8.35
N ALA A 816 -0.96 -23.81 -7.31
CA ALA A 816 -0.23 -22.55 -7.41
C ALA A 816 1.24 -22.81 -7.75
N VAL A 817 1.84 -21.87 -8.48
CA VAL A 817 3.25 -21.89 -8.87
C VAL A 817 3.84 -20.53 -8.49
N GLY A 818 4.97 -20.54 -7.78
CA GLY A 818 5.67 -19.33 -7.39
C GLY A 818 6.55 -18.78 -8.53
N THR A 819 7.28 -17.72 -8.24
CA THR A 819 8.17 -17.06 -9.20
C THR A 819 9.59 -16.96 -8.65
N LEU A 820 10.57 -17.39 -9.43
CA LEU A 820 11.97 -17.10 -9.16
C LEU A 820 12.42 -15.93 -10.04
N SER A 821 13.03 -14.91 -9.44
CA SER A 821 13.72 -13.84 -10.15
C SER A 821 15.19 -14.23 -10.30
N LEU A 822 15.68 -14.28 -11.54
CA LEU A 822 17.06 -14.63 -11.84
C LEU A 822 17.93 -13.38 -11.72
N ILE A 823 18.76 -13.32 -10.69
CA ILE A 823 19.54 -12.13 -10.34
C ILE A 823 21.04 -12.35 -10.59
N GLU A 824 21.84 -11.31 -10.35
CA GLU A 824 23.29 -11.28 -10.55
C GLU A 824 24.06 -12.45 -9.87
N PRO A 825 25.34 -12.66 -10.23
CA PRO A 825 26.20 -13.57 -9.48
C PRO A 825 26.35 -13.14 -8.02
N LEU A 826 26.35 -14.12 -7.10
CA LEU A 826 26.52 -13.83 -5.68
C LEU A 826 27.93 -13.26 -5.41
N SER A 827 27.99 -12.00 -4.97
CA SER A 827 29.21 -11.41 -4.41
C SER A 827 29.55 -12.08 -3.07
N TYR A 828 30.76 -12.62 -2.96
CA TYR A 828 31.22 -13.36 -1.80
C TYR A 828 32.68 -12.99 -1.46
N LEU A 829 32.97 -12.83 -0.17
CA LEU A 829 34.34 -12.64 0.32
C LEU A 829 34.56 -13.39 1.64
N GLU A 830 35.81 -13.83 1.84
CA GLU A 830 36.27 -14.34 3.13
C GLU A 830 36.85 -13.19 3.95
N VAL A 831 36.36 -13.03 5.17
CA VAL A 831 36.86 -12.07 6.15
C VAL A 831 37.80 -12.83 7.08
N VAL A 832 39.09 -12.51 7.04
CA VAL A 832 40.11 -13.25 7.80
C VAL A 832 40.20 -12.74 9.24
N GLU A 833 40.41 -13.66 10.20
CA GLU A 833 40.62 -13.29 11.59
C GLU A 833 41.94 -12.54 11.75
N THR A 834 41.93 -11.41 12.44
CA THR A 834 43.15 -10.69 12.78
C THR A 834 43.65 -11.00 14.19
N ALA A 835 44.96 -11.16 14.32
CA ALA A 835 45.61 -11.42 15.60
C ALA A 835 45.54 -10.21 16.56
N GLU A 836 45.52 -8.99 16.01
CA GLU A 836 45.44 -7.71 16.71
C GLU A 836 44.35 -6.85 16.07
N ALA A 837 43.56 -6.14 16.89
CA ALA A 837 42.50 -5.29 16.36
C ALA A 837 43.16 -4.06 15.70
N PRO A 838 42.78 -3.69 14.46
CA PRO A 838 43.19 -2.42 13.86
C PRO A 838 42.80 -1.24 14.74
N ASP A 839 43.66 -0.23 14.80
CA ASP A 839 43.31 1.05 15.39
C ASP A 839 42.37 1.78 14.41
N ILE A 840 41.27 2.36 14.92
CA ILE A 840 40.31 3.10 14.08
C ILE A 840 40.61 4.58 14.24
N ASP A 841 41.59 5.06 13.47
CA ASP A 841 42.09 6.44 13.56
C ASP A 841 42.24 7.14 12.19
N GLY A 842 41.97 6.43 11.09
CA GLY A 842 42.04 6.95 9.73
C GLY A 842 43.43 6.78 9.10
N GLU A 843 44.38 6.13 9.78
CA GLU A 843 45.68 5.74 9.23
C GLU A 843 45.71 4.23 8.94
N ILE A 844 46.24 3.84 7.77
CA ILE A 844 46.26 2.42 7.37
C ILE A 844 47.36 1.66 8.12
N ASP A 845 46.93 0.79 9.04
CA ASP A 845 47.79 -0.12 9.81
C ASP A 845 48.36 -1.30 9.01
N GLU A 846 49.46 -1.89 9.51
CA GLU A 846 50.06 -3.12 8.95
C GLU A 846 49.14 -4.36 9.06
N HIS A 847 48.14 -4.33 9.95
CA HIS A 847 47.16 -5.41 10.12
C HIS A 847 46.34 -5.67 8.86
N TRP A 848 46.13 -4.65 8.03
CA TRP A 848 45.36 -4.74 6.78
C TRP A 848 46.08 -5.50 5.66
N GLU A 849 47.38 -5.82 5.81
CA GLU A 849 48.13 -6.61 4.82
C GLU A 849 47.58 -8.04 4.66
N ALA A 850 46.99 -8.61 5.72
CA ALA A 850 46.40 -9.95 5.70
C ALA A 850 44.96 -9.96 5.16
N ALA A 851 44.34 -8.79 4.96
CA ALA A 851 42.94 -8.68 4.56
C ALA A 851 42.73 -8.97 3.08
N GLY A 852 41.67 -9.73 2.76
CA GLY A 852 41.12 -9.78 1.41
C GLY A 852 40.57 -8.42 1.01
N ALA A 853 40.65 -8.09 -0.28
CA ALA A 853 40.18 -6.82 -0.83
C ALA A 853 39.13 -7.05 -1.93
N VAL A 854 38.09 -6.21 -1.94
CA VAL A 854 37.06 -6.12 -2.98
C VAL A 854 36.96 -4.69 -3.50
N SER A 855 36.39 -4.49 -4.69
CA SER A 855 36.20 -3.17 -5.30
C SER A 855 34.72 -2.84 -5.48
N THR A 856 34.36 -1.56 -5.35
CA THR A 856 33.01 -1.07 -5.64
C THR A 856 32.85 -0.79 -7.14
N ASP A 857 32.89 -1.84 -7.95
CA ASP A 857 32.84 -1.74 -9.41
C ASP A 857 31.41 -1.76 -9.99
N VAL A 858 30.40 -2.09 -9.18
CA VAL A 858 29.00 -2.14 -9.61
C VAL A 858 28.46 -0.72 -9.72
N GLN A 859 28.22 -0.27 -10.94
CA GLN A 859 27.70 1.07 -11.19
C GLN A 859 26.18 1.11 -11.08
N VAL A 860 25.65 1.96 -10.19
CA VAL A 860 24.22 2.08 -9.89
C VAL A 860 23.64 3.38 -10.44
N GLU A 861 24.30 4.51 -10.18
CA GLU A 861 23.86 5.84 -10.62
C GLU A 861 25.04 6.58 -11.26
N GLY A 862 24.76 7.44 -12.25
CA GLY A 862 25.76 8.28 -12.90
C GLY A 862 26.69 7.55 -13.89
N THR A 863 27.72 8.24 -14.36
CA THR A 863 28.81 7.69 -15.21
C THR A 863 30.15 8.15 -14.67
N GLY A 864 31.01 7.23 -14.24
CA GLY A 864 32.26 7.61 -13.54
C GLY A 864 32.06 7.69 -12.03
N GLY A 865 32.67 8.70 -11.38
CA GLY A 865 32.56 8.97 -9.94
C GLY A 865 33.56 8.23 -9.06
N ALA A 866 33.55 8.59 -7.77
CA ALA A 866 34.34 7.96 -6.72
C ALA A 866 34.12 6.44 -6.64
N SER A 867 35.17 5.70 -6.31
CA SER A 867 35.14 4.24 -6.13
C SER A 867 36.11 3.82 -5.03
N ALA A 868 35.84 2.70 -4.35
CA ALA A 868 36.65 2.23 -3.24
C ALA A 868 37.28 0.86 -3.50
N THR A 869 38.49 0.69 -2.97
CA THR A 869 39.01 -0.64 -2.58
C THR A 869 38.67 -0.87 -1.13
N VAL A 870 37.93 -1.93 -0.82
CA VAL A 870 37.46 -2.26 0.53
C VAL A 870 38.16 -3.51 1.03
N ARG A 871 38.76 -3.42 2.22
CA ARG A 871 39.40 -4.51 2.96
C ARG A 871 38.59 -4.83 4.20
N THR A 872 38.53 -6.11 4.55
CA THR A 872 37.80 -6.55 5.74
C THR A 872 38.61 -7.53 6.59
N LEU A 873 38.48 -7.39 7.90
CA LEU A 873 39.04 -8.28 8.93
C LEU A 873 37.97 -8.53 9.99
N TRP A 874 38.13 -9.58 10.79
CA TRP A 874 37.29 -9.77 11.97
C TRP A 874 38.08 -10.17 13.20
N ARG A 875 37.51 -9.90 14.37
CA ARG A 875 37.99 -10.45 15.63
C ARG A 875 36.86 -10.51 16.66
N GLY A 876 36.68 -11.68 17.28
CA GLY A 876 35.56 -11.91 18.20
C GLY A 876 34.24 -11.70 17.48
N ASN A 877 33.49 -10.66 17.87
CA ASN A 877 32.21 -10.31 17.24
C ASN A 877 32.27 -8.98 16.46
N THR A 878 33.47 -8.50 16.14
CA THR A 878 33.67 -7.22 15.46
C THR A 878 34.14 -7.44 14.03
N LEU A 879 33.43 -6.84 13.08
CA LEU A 879 33.85 -6.66 11.70
C LEU A 879 34.64 -5.35 11.60
N TYR A 880 35.81 -5.41 10.99
CA TYR A 880 36.62 -4.25 10.67
C TYR A 880 36.58 -4.02 9.17
N VAL A 881 36.34 -2.78 8.77
CA VAL A 881 36.25 -2.36 7.36
C VAL A 881 37.22 -1.20 7.15
N LEU A 882 38.04 -1.30 6.10
CA LEU A 882 38.87 -0.22 5.57
C LEU A 882 38.46 0.02 4.13
N ALA A 883 38.00 1.23 3.80
CA ALA A 883 37.69 1.64 2.44
C ALA A 883 38.65 2.76 1.99
N GLU A 884 39.44 2.44 0.97
CA GLU A 884 40.34 3.38 0.30
C GLU A 884 39.60 3.95 -0.91
N VAL A 885 39.04 5.16 -0.79
CA VAL A 885 38.22 5.81 -1.82
C VAL A 885 39.11 6.64 -2.75
N ALA A 886 39.06 6.33 -4.04
CA ALA A 886 39.65 7.12 -5.11
C ALA A 886 38.65 8.14 -5.63
N ASP A 887 38.95 9.42 -5.44
CA ASP A 887 38.13 10.56 -5.81
C ASP A 887 39.00 11.82 -6.06
N GLU A 888 38.83 12.44 -7.22
CA GLU A 888 39.58 13.66 -7.58
C GLU A 888 39.04 14.92 -6.88
N GLN A 889 37.80 14.91 -6.39
CA GLN A 889 37.10 16.08 -5.84
C GLN A 889 36.22 15.75 -4.63
N VAL A 890 36.84 15.58 -3.46
CA VAL A 890 36.10 15.37 -2.21
C VAL A 890 35.21 16.58 -1.88
N ASP A 891 33.90 16.38 -1.85
CA ASP A 891 32.81 17.31 -1.61
C ASP A 891 31.77 16.76 -0.60
N VAL A 892 31.75 17.38 0.58
CA VAL A 892 30.75 17.13 1.62
C VAL A 892 29.77 18.30 1.80
N SER A 893 29.65 19.19 0.81
CA SER A 893 28.83 20.40 0.90
C SER A 893 27.31 20.17 0.78
N GLY A 894 26.89 18.95 0.42
CA GLY A 894 25.48 18.56 0.38
C GLY A 894 24.81 18.65 1.75
N SER A 895 23.59 19.18 1.80
CA SER A 895 22.81 19.30 3.05
C SER A 895 22.35 17.95 3.60
N ASP A 896 22.04 17.02 2.70
CA ASP A 896 21.60 15.68 3.07
C ASP A 896 22.80 14.72 3.14
N PRO A 897 22.90 13.85 4.15
CA PRO A 897 24.07 12.98 4.31
C PRO A 897 24.35 12.06 3.11
N TRP A 898 23.33 11.55 2.43
CA TRP A 898 23.48 10.68 1.25
C TRP A 898 23.92 11.41 -0.02
N VAL A 899 24.01 12.74 0.02
CA VAL A 899 24.50 13.58 -1.09
C VAL A 899 26.01 13.83 -0.98
N GLN A 900 26.57 13.70 0.22
CA GLN A 900 27.98 13.93 0.48
C GLN A 900 28.83 12.75 0.02
N ASP A 901 30.10 13.04 -0.29
CA ASP A 901 31.10 11.98 -0.45
C ASP A 901 31.19 11.15 0.81
N SER A 902 30.81 9.89 0.66
CA SER A 902 30.65 8.97 1.77
C SER A 902 30.79 7.53 1.33
N VAL A 903 31.22 6.69 2.28
CA VAL A 903 31.10 5.24 2.19
C VAL A 903 29.88 4.82 3.01
N GLU A 904 29.03 4.01 2.41
CA GLU A 904 27.97 3.30 3.12
C GLU A 904 28.33 1.81 3.28
N ILE A 905 28.13 1.30 4.49
CA ILE A 905 28.40 -0.08 4.87
C ILE A 905 27.08 -0.69 5.31
N TYR A 906 26.69 -1.78 4.65
CA TYR A 906 25.46 -2.51 4.93
C TYR A 906 25.79 -3.82 5.63
N VAL A 907 25.08 -4.14 6.72
CA VAL A 907 25.33 -5.35 7.51
C VAL A 907 24.02 -6.02 7.91
N ASP A 908 23.79 -7.23 7.39
CA ASP A 908 22.77 -8.19 7.81
C ASP A 908 23.46 -9.28 8.63
N ALA A 909 23.42 -9.12 9.95
CA ALA A 909 24.11 -10.03 10.86
C ALA A 909 23.40 -11.39 10.88
N GLY A 910 24.14 -12.46 10.53
CA GLY A 910 23.59 -13.80 10.37
C GLY A 910 23.09 -14.13 8.96
N ASN A 911 23.18 -13.17 8.02
CA ASN A 911 22.89 -13.39 6.59
C ASN A 911 21.48 -13.94 6.34
N VAL A 912 20.47 -13.30 6.93
CA VAL A 912 19.09 -13.78 6.89
C VAL A 912 18.42 -13.48 5.54
N LYS A 913 18.90 -12.48 4.77
CA LYS A 913 18.43 -12.14 3.41
C LYS A 913 16.91 -11.99 3.31
N ASN A 914 16.29 -11.40 4.32
CA ASN A 914 14.84 -11.34 4.48
C ASN A 914 14.16 -10.23 3.66
N GLY A 915 14.89 -9.56 2.76
CA GLY A 915 14.37 -8.41 2.02
C GLY A 915 14.40 -7.19 2.92
N ALA A 916 13.27 -6.74 3.45
CA ALA A 916 13.23 -5.52 4.26
C ALA A 916 14.05 -5.63 5.56
N TYR A 917 14.48 -4.51 6.13
CA TYR A 917 15.35 -4.53 7.32
C TYR A 917 14.66 -5.08 8.57
N ARG A 918 15.38 -5.91 9.31
CA ARG A 918 15.12 -6.24 10.71
C ARG A 918 15.77 -5.18 11.61
N TYR A 919 15.50 -5.25 12.91
CA TYR A 919 16.09 -4.32 13.88
C TYR A 919 17.62 -4.44 13.99
N ASP A 920 18.17 -5.61 13.65
CA ASP A 920 19.59 -5.94 13.71
C ASP A 920 20.33 -5.74 12.38
N ASP A 921 19.60 -5.47 11.30
CA ASP A 921 20.16 -5.05 10.01
C ASP A 921 20.48 -3.54 10.04
N THR A 922 21.57 -3.12 9.42
CA THR A 922 22.00 -1.71 9.48
C THR A 922 22.58 -1.21 8.16
N GLN A 923 22.26 0.04 7.87
CA GLN A 923 22.94 0.89 6.89
C GLN A 923 23.70 1.95 7.66
N ILE A 924 25.02 1.96 7.50
CA ILE A 924 25.93 2.90 8.15
C ILE A 924 26.53 3.79 7.07
N ARG A 925 26.37 5.10 7.15
CA ARG A 925 26.98 6.07 6.23
C ARG A 925 28.04 6.89 6.97
N ILE A 926 29.25 6.90 6.44
CA ILE A 926 30.39 7.66 6.97
C ILE A 926 30.89 8.59 5.87
N SER A 927 30.73 9.91 6.06
CA SER A 927 31.23 10.91 5.11
C SER A 927 32.75 11.03 5.14
N ALA A 928 33.36 11.65 4.12
CA ALA A 928 34.80 11.92 4.09
C ALA A 928 35.31 12.72 5.31
N GLU A 929 34.44 13.48 5.99
CA GLU A 929 34.72 14.21 7.24
C GLU A 929 34.34 13.44 8.52
N ASN A 930 34.06 12.13 8.41
CA ASN A 930 33.61 11.25 9.49
C ASN A 930 32.26 11.65 10.10
N ALA A 931 31.40 12.34 9.36
CA ALA A 931 30.02 12.54 9.79
C ALA A 931 29.26 11.22 9.59
N VAL A 932 28.74 10.66 10.68
CA VAL A 932 28.02 9.39 10.68
C VAL A 932 26.52 9.64 10.61
N SER A 933 25.84 8.91 9.72
CA SER A 933 24.39 8.79 9.71
C SER A 933 23.97 7.34 9.46
N PHE A 934 22.73 7.02 9.77
CA PHE A 934 22.18 5.69 9.60
C PHE A 934 20.95 5.73 8.70
N GLY A 935 20.56 4.58 8.19
CA GLY A 935 19.30 4.39 7.48
C GLY A 935 18.09 4.42 8.41
N THR A 936 17.20 3.45 8.26
CA THR A 936 16.04 3.25 9.11
C THR A 936 16.40 2.52 10.42
N GLY A 937 15.54 2.63 11.45
CA GLY A 937 15.70 1.91 12.73
C GLY A 937 16.26 2.74 13.89
N ASP A 938 16.63 2.06 14.98
CA ASP A 938 17.14 2.71 16.20
C ASP A 938 18.58 3.23 16.00
N THR A 939 18.71 4.52 15.76
CA THR A 939 19.99 5.21 15.56
C THR A 939 20.94 5.09 16.74
N ALA A 940 20.44 5.11 17.99
CA ALA A 940 21.31 5.05 19.16
C ALA A 940 21.89 3.65 19.34
N PHE A 941 21.07 2.62 19.10
CA PHE A 941 21.53 1.23 19.04
C PHE A 941 22.57 1.03 17.94
N GLN A 942 22.30 1.52 16.72
CA GLN A 942 23.22 1.40 15.59
C GLN A 942 24.54 2.18 15.83
N GLN A 943 24.47 3.40 16.37
CA GLN A 943 25.65 4.17 16.76
C GLN A 943 26.48 3.47 17.84
N GLY A 944 25.82 2.79 18.79
CA GLY A 944 26.49 1.98 19.81
C GLY A 944 27.26 0.77 19.25
N ARG A 945 26.99 0.38 18.00
CA ARG A 945 27.68 -0.72 17.31
C ARG A 945 28.89 -0.26 16.49
N LEU A 946 29.09 1.05 16.31
CA LEU A 946 30.07 1.61 15.37
C LEU A 946 31.13 2.46 16.08
N THR A 947 32.38 2.24 15.71
CA THR A 947 33.46 3.22 15.82
C THR A 947 34.02 3.49 14.43
N SER A 948 34.21 4.75 14.04
CA SER A 948 34.73 5.11 12.72
C SER A 948 35.72 6.27 12.77
N ALA A 949 36.61 6.29 11.79
CA ALA A 949 37.57 7.37 11.54
C ALA A 949 37.78 7.55 10.03
N THR A 950 38.15 8.77 9.62
CA THR A 950 38.45 9.07 8.22
C THR A 950 39.69 9.95 8.11
N ALA A 951 40.37 9.87 6.96
CA ALA A 951 41.46 10.75 6.60
C ALA A 951 41.41 11.12 5.12
N ILE A 952 41.56 12.41 4.80
CA ILE A 952 41.73 12.87 3.42
C ILE A 952 43.16 12.55 2.96
N VAL A 953 43.30 11.90 1.81
CA VAL A 953 44.58 11.49 1.22
C VAL A 953 44.76 12.06 -0.19
N ASP A 954 45.95 11.88 -0.76
CA ASP A 954 46.19 12.31 -2.15
C ASP A 954 45.34 11.46 -3.11
N GLY A 955 44.44 12.11 -3.85
CA GLY A 955 43.52 11.44 -4.79
C GLY A 955 42.29 10.78 -4.16
N GLY A 956 41.91 11.15 -2.92
CA GLY A 956 40.63 10.75 -2.33
C GLY A 956 40.61 10.77 -0.80
N TYR A 957 40.02 9.76 -0.17
CA TYR A 957 39.92 9.65 1.28
C TYR A 957 39.87 8.19 1.75
N VAL A 958 40.18 7.97 3.02
CA VAL A 958 40.14 6.67 3.69
C VAL A 958 39.04 6.68 4.74
N VAL A 959 38.30 5.57 4.85
CA VAL A 959 37.33 5.30 5.91
C VAL A 959 37.72 4.02 6.62
N GLU A 960 37.84 4.08 7.94
CA GLU A 960 37.97 2.91 8.82
C GLU A 960 36.75 2.79 9.72
N ALA A 961 36.27 1.56 9.90
CA ALA A 961 35.14 1.27 10.76
C ALA A 961 35.34 -0.05 11.52
N ALA A 962 35.01 -0.05 12.81
CA ALA A 962 34.80 -1.23 13.63
C ALA A 962 33.31 -1.36 13.94
N ILE A 963 32.69 -2.46 13.51
CA ILE A 963 31.25 -2.69 13.53
C ILE A 963 30.95 -3.97 14.32
N SER A 964 30.11 -3.87 15.35
CA SER A 964 29.64 -5.03 16.10
C SER A 964 28.64 -5.87 15.28
N LEU A 965 28.99 -7.14 15.09
CA LEU A 965 28.14 -8.20 14.54
C LEU A 965 27.21 -8.82 15.62
N LEU A 966 27.09 -8.16 16.79
CA LEU A 966 26.27 -8.61 17.92
C LEU A 966 26.69 -10.01 18.40
N GLU A 967 25.75 -10.90 18.68
CA GLU A 967 26.03 -12.31 19.01
C GLU A 967 26.30 -13.20 17.80
N TYR A 968 26.13 -12.69 16.57
CA TYR A 968 26.19 -13.49 15.35
C TYR A 968 27.61 -13.71 14.83
N GLY A 969 28.61 -12.99 15.36
CA GLY A 969 30.00 -13.13 14.93
C GLY A 969 30.69 -14.40 15.44
N GLY A 970 31.80 -14.74 14.81
CA GLY A 970 32.63 -15.90 15.14
C GLY A 970 33.10 -16.68 13.91
N GLU A 971 34.09 -17.54 14.07
CA GLU A 971 34.61 -18.34 12.97
C GLU A 971 33.51 -19.21 12.32
N GLY A 972 33.44 -19.19 10.99
CA GLY A 972 32.52 -19.99 10.20
C GLY A 972 31.12 -19.39 10.03
N THR A 973 30.85 -18.21 10.60
CA THR A 973 29.56 -17.52 10.43
C THR A 973 29.51 -16.75 9.11
N PHE A 974 28.29 -16.50 8.63
CA PHE A 974 28.01 -15.77 7.39
C PHE A 974 27.21 -14.50 7.71
N HIS A 975 27.55 -13.41 7.03
CA HIS A 975 26.91 -12.11 7.20
C HIS A 975 26.59 -11.52 5.82
N GLY A 976 25.40 -10.94 5.67
CA GLY A 976 25.09 -10.17 4.46
C GLY A 976 25.85 -8.85 4.53
N LEU A 977 26.62 -8.53 3.49
CA LEU A 977 27.46 -7.33 3.45
C LEU A 977 27.31 -6.62 2.11
N ASP A 978 27.32 -5.29 2.13
CA ASP A 978 27.56 -4.49 0.93
C ASP A 978 28.31 -3.20 1.27
N PHE A 979 29.02 -2.65 0.28
CA PHE A 979 29.79 -1.43 0.39
C PHE A 979 29.45 -0.52 -0.78
N GLN A 980 28.99 0.68 -0.47
CA GLN A 980 28.60 1.69 -1.44
C GLN A 980 29.45 2.94 -1.27
N VAL A 981 29.78 3.60 -2.38
CA VAL A 981 30.39 4.93 -2.42
C VAL A 981 29.40 5.88 -3.06
N ASN A 982 29.07 6.96 -2.36
CA ASN A 982 28.38 8.10 -2.92
C ASN A 982 29.42 9.13 -3.37
N ASP A 983 29.22 9.66 -4.58
CA ASP A 983 30.02 10.70 -5.21
C ASP A 983 29.22 12.00 -5.25
N GLY A 984 29.73 13.06 -4.62
CA GLY A 984 29.14 14.38 -4.49
C GLY A 984 29.86 15.42 -5.35
N THR A 985 29.13 16.36 -5.93
CA THR A 985 29.73 17.52 -6.60
C THR A 985 28.79 18.72 -6.53
N ALA A 986 29.31 19.85 -6.05
CA ALA A 986 28.58 21.11 -5.87
C ALA A 986 27.28 20.95 -5.06
N GLY A 987 27.30 20.11 -4.03
CA GLY A 987 26.16 19.87 -3.15
C GLY A 987 25.04 19.01 -3.74
N ALA A 988 25.33 18.23 -4.79
CA ALA A 988 24.42 17.23 -5.37
C ALA A 988 25.16 15.90 -5.59
N ARG A 989 24.45 14.77 -5.47
CA ARG A 989 25.01 13.45 -5.74
C ARG A 989 25.09 13.22 -7.25
N THR A 990 26.24 12.77 -7.73
CA THR A 990 26.52 12.58 -9.16
C THR A 990 26.71 11.12 -9.56
N ALA A 991 27.13 10.26 -8.64
CA ALA A 991 27.24 8.82 -8.90
C ALA A 991 27.07 7.97 -7.63
N ILE A 992 26.73 6.70 -7.83
CA ILE A 992 26.73 5.65 -6.81
C ILE A 992 27.46 4.44 -7.39
N ARG A 993 28.37 3.88 -6.58
CA ARG A 993 29.04 2.61 -6.88
C ARG A 993 29.01 1.65 -5.72
N ASN A 994 28.66 0.39 -5.99
CA ASN A 994 28.50 -0.66 -4.99
C ASN A 994 29.50 -1.81 -5.22
N TRP A 995 29.69 -2.64 -4.21
CA TRP A 995 30.39 -3.92 -4.35
C TRP A 995 29.46 -5.03 -4.84
N ALA A 996 28.25 -5.12 -4.27
CA ALA A 996 27.32 -6.21 -4.55
C ALA A 996 26.00 -5.76 -5.20
N ASP A 997 25.22 -4.88 -4.56
CA ASP A 997 23.85 -4.58 -5.01
C ASP A 997 23.85 -3.73 -6.29
N PRO A 998 23.31 -4.21 -7.42
CA PRO A 998 23.22 -3.45 -8.65
C PRO A 998 22.01 -2.52 -8.73
N THR A 999 21.09 -2.58 -7.77
CA THR A 999 19.80 -1.87 -7.87
C THR A 999 19.80 -0.50 -7.20
N GLY A 1000 20.74 -0.26 -6.28
CA GLY A 1000 20.76 0.96 -5.47
C GLY A 1000 19.68 1.02 -4.40
N THR A 1001 18.99 -0.10 -4.16
CA THR A 1001 17.92 -0.22 -3.17
C THR A 1001 18.39 -0.87 -1.87
N GLY A 1002 19.70 -1.11 -1.72
CA GLY A 1002 20.32 -1.70 -0.54
C GLY A 1002 19.85 -1.07 0.76
N TYR A 1003 19.66 0.26 0.79
CA TYR A 1003 19.11 1.00 1.93
C TYR A 1003 17.70 0.60 2.40
N GLN A 1004 16.97 -0.16 1.59
CA GLN A 1004 15.62 -0.66 1.89
C GLN A 1004 15.56 -2.18 1.99
N SER A 1005 16.55 -2.89 1.43
CA SER A 1005 16.47 -4.33 1.24
C SER A 1005 17.83 -5.03 1.28
N THR A 1006 17.91 -6.12 2.05
CA THR A 1006 19.05 -7.04 2.15
C THR A 1006 19.15 -8.04 1.00
N ALA A 1007 18.15 -8.06 0.11
CA ALA A 1007 17.94 -9.12 -0.88
C ALA A 1007 19.06 -9.27 -1.93
N HIS A 1008 19.81 -8.20 -2.20
CA HIS A 1008 20.88 -8.14 -3.20
C HIS A 1008 22.28 -7.98 -2.59
N TRP A 1009 22.40 -7.91 -1.26
CA TRP A 1009 23.71 -7.75 -0.63
C TRP A 1009 24.61 -8.96 -0.91
N GLY A 1010 25.92 -8.76 -0.86
CA GLY A 1010 26.89 -9.84 -0.89
C GLY A 1010 26.90 -10.63 0.41
N VAL A 1011 27.88 -11.53 0.54
CA VAL A 1011 28.07 -12.39 1.72
C VAL A 1011 29.52 -12.37 2.15
N GLY A 1012 29.78 -12.01 3.41
CA GLY A 1012 31.06 -12.19 4.08
C GLY A 1012 31.04 -13.43 4.95
N GLN A 1013 32.03 -14.33 4.78
CA GLN A 1013 32.25 -15.44 5.70
C GLN A 1013 33.42 -15.15 6.61
N LEU A 1014 33.22 -15.27 7.92
CA LEU A 1014 34.32 -15.14 8.88
C LEU A 1014 35.14 -16.43 8.88
N VAL A 1015 36.43 -16.34 8.60
CA VAL A 1015 37.36 -17.49 8.54
C VAL A 1015 38.54 -17.29 9.48
N ALA A 1016 39.11 -18.39 9.98
CA ALA A 1016 40.31 -18.34 10.80
C ALA A 1016 41.49 -17.70 10.04
N ALA A 1017 42.46 -17.16 10.78
CA ALA A 1017 43.74 -16.76 10.21
C ALA A 1017 44.45 -17.99 9.61
N ASP A 1018 44.92 -17.90 8.37
CA ASP A 1018 45.70 -18.95 7.71
C ASP A 1018 46.92 -19.34 8.58
N ASP A 1019 46.96 -20.58 9.08
CA ASP A 1019 48.03 -21.14 9.92
C ASP A 1019 49.24 -21.67 9.11
N GLY A 1020 49.30 -21.33 7.82
CA GLY A 1020 50.48 -21.53 6.98
C GLY A 1020 50.73 -22.98 6.54
N THR A 1021 49.72 -23.85 6.50
CA THR A 1021 49.86 -25.18 5.87
C THR A 1021 49.57 -25.16 4.37
N GLU A 1022 50.66 -24.99 3.60
CA GLU A 1022 50.94 -25.41 2.20
C GLU A 1022 49.86 -25.19 1.10
N PRO A 1023 49.99 -24.14 0.26
CA PRO A 1023 49.28 -24.05 -1.02
C PRO A 1023 49.93 -24.95 -2.11
N PRO A 1024 49.21 -25.33 -3.19
CA PRO A 1024 49.77 -26.16 -4.25
C PRO A 1024 50.93 -25.45 -4.99
N VAL A 1025 52.00 -26.23 -5.19
CA VAL A 1025 53.32 -25.88 -5.73
C VAL A 1025 53.31 -24.94 -6.96
N LYS A 1026 54.00 -23.79 -6.85
CA LYS A 1026 54.68 -23.10 -7.97
C LYS A 1026 56.20 -23.00 -7.68
N PRO A 1027 57.09 -23.04 -8.70
CA PRO A 1027 58.52 -23.24 -8.51
C PRO A 1027 59.29 -21.95 -8.12
N GLN A 1028 60.17 -22.04 -7.12
CA GLN A 1028 61.15 -20.99 -6.74
C GLN A 1028 62.59 -21.30 -7.21
N PRO A 1029 63.42 -20.26 -7.38
CA PRO A 1029 64.84 -20.34 -7.00
C PRO A 1029 65.38 -19.03 -6.33
N PRO A 1030 66.59 -18.99 -5.73
CA PRO A 1030 66.95 -19.50 -4.40
C PRO A 1030 67.45 -18.40 -3.42
N VAL A 1031 67.30 -18.75 -2.13
CA VAL A 1031 67.65 -18.05 -0.87
C VAL A 1031 69.11 -17.60 -0.73
N LYS A 1032 69.38 -16.54 0.07
CA LYS A 1032 70.47 -16.55 1.08
C LYS A 1032 70.17 -15.69 2.34
N PRO A 1033 70.70 -16.10 3.53
CA PRO A 1033 70.09 -15.82 4.85
C PRO A 1033 70.96 -14.92 5.77
N ARG A 1034 70.41 -14.43 6.90
CA ARG A 1034 70.88 -14.72 8.29
C ARG A 1034 70.18 -13.82 9.37
N PRO A 1035 69.97 -14.30 10.62
CA PRO A 1035 69.16 -13.71 11.72
C PRO A 1035 70.06 -13.21 12.89
N PRO A 1036 69.64 -13.22 14.18
CA PRO A 1036 68.48 -12.67 14.90
C PRO A 1036 68.93 -11.73 16.06
N HIS A 1037 67.98 -11.15 16.83
CA HIS A 1037 68.02 -10.86 18.29
C HIS A 1037 67.01 -9.74 18.58
N GLY A 1038 66.21 -9.70 19.65
CA GLY A 1038 66.12 -10.50 20.86
C GLY A 1038 65.67 -9.60 22.01
N GLY A 1039 64.59 -9.98 22.69
CA GLY A 1039 64.37 -9.81 24.13
C GLY A 1039 64.07 -8.42 24.71
N GLY A 1040 62.89 -8.32 25.35
CA GLY A 1040 62.84 -8.08 26.80
C GLY A 1040 62.26 -6.74 27.30
N GLY A 1041 61.10 -6.81 27.96
CA GLY A 1041 61.04 -6.54 29.41
C GLY A 1041 60.45 -5.21 29.92
N THR A 1042 59.24 -5.32 30.48
CA THR A 1042 58.78 -4.85 31.82
C THR A 1042 58.50 -3.36 32.14
N GLY A 1043 57.19 -3.05 32.23
CA GLY A 1043 56.46 -2.39 33.36
C GLY A 1043 56.56 -0.86 33.57
N PRO A 1044 55.78 -0.24 34.48
CA PRO A 1044 54.49 -0.61 35.09
C PRO A 1044 53.40 0.52 35.09
N ASP A 1045 52.17 0.16 35.43
CA ASP A 1045 50.98 1.03 35.66
C ASP A 1045 51.11 2.08 36.80
N PRO A 1046 50.16 3.03 36.87
CA PRO A 1046 49.61 3.49 38.13
C PRO A 1046 48.08 3.32 38.27
N VAL A 1047 47.73 2.63 39.36
CA VAL A 1047 46.48 2.59 40.17
C VAL A 1047 45.94 4.01 40.44
N GLY A 1048 44.66 4.36 40.57
CA GLY A 1048 43.40 3.65 40.83
C GLY A 1048 42.59 4.41 41.91
N GLY A 1049 41.26 4.44 41.81
CA GLY A 1049 40.32 4.98 42.83
C GLY A 1049 39.09 4.05 42.97
N PRO A 1050 38.44 3.97 44.15
CA PRO A 1050 37.73 2.77 44.61
C PRO A 1050 36.26 2.68 44.19
N GLN A 1051 35.80 1.48 43.80
CA GLN A 1051 34.37 1.11 43.71
C GLN A 1051 34.04 -0.02 44.69
N THR A 1052 32.86 0.06 45.32
CA THR A 1052 32.25 -1.00 46.16
C THR A 1052 31.71 -2.16 45.30
N PRO A 1053 31.77 -3.44 45.74
CA PRO A 1053 31.41 -4.58 44.90
C PRO A 1053 29.89 -4.73 44.80
N GLY A 1054 29.35 -4.62 43.59
CA GLY A 1054 28.02 -5.09 43.23
C GLY A 1054 28.10 -6.53 42.70
N TRP A 1055 26.98 -7.23 42.72
CA TRP A 1055 26.82 -8.53 42.05
C TRP A 1055 26.92 -8.29 40.55
N GLN A 1056 28.13 -8.30 40.00
CA GLN A 1056 28.34 -8.18 38.56
C GLN A 1056 28.31 -9.57 37.95
N PRO A 1057 27.27 -9.91 37.17
CA PRO A 1057 27.19 -11.19 36.49
C PRO A 1057 28.37 -11.34 35.51
N LEU A 1058 28.86 -12.56 35.34
CA LEU A 1058 29.84 -12.86 34.29
C LEU A 1058 29.23 -12.56 32.92
N PRO A 1059 30.02 -12.16 31.91
CA PRO A 1059 29.53 -12.03 30.53
C PRO A 1059 28.94 -13.35 30.03
N GLY A 1060 27.95 -13.31 29.13
CA GLY A 1060 27.20 -14.50 28.69
C GLY A 1060 28.06 -15.64 28.09
N GLY A 1061 29.21 -15.31 27.50
CA GLY A 1061 30.18 -16.29 26.98
C GLY A 1061 31.05 -16.98 28.04
N ALA A 1062 31.12 -16.43 29.27
CA ALA A 1062 31.95 -16.98 30.34
C ALA A 1062 31.27 -18.13 31.12
N LEU A 1063 29.97 -18.39 30.90
CA LEU A 1063 29.26 -19.56 31.43
C LEU A 1063 29.53 -20.80 30.56
N THR A 1064 30.74 -21.33 30.66
CA THR A 1064 31.18 -22.55 29.97
C THR A 1064 30.86 -23.82 30.76
N ALA A 1065 31.05 -24.99 30.14
CA ALA A 1065 30.86 -26.28 30.80
C ALA A 1065 31.75 -26.46 32.04
N ASP A 1066 32.95 -25.85 32.06
CA ASP A 1066 33.92 -25.96 33.14
C ASP A 1066 33.51 -25.20 34.41
N VAL A 1067 32.59 -24.24 34.31
CA VAL A 1067 32.08 -23.41 35.42
C VAL A 1067 30.61 -23.68 35.76
N ARG A 1068 30.07 -24.85 35.37
CA ARG A 1068 28.65 -25.21 35.52
C ARG A 1068 28.17 -25.26 36.98
N GLY A 1069 29.02 -25.60 37.94
CA GLY A 1069 28.67 -25.60 39.37
C GLY A 1069 27.51 -26.55 39.75
N SER A 1070 26.88 -26.32 40.91
CA SER A 1070 25.87 -27.22 41.50
C SER A 1070 24.41 -26.85 41.23
N VAL A 1071 24.15 -25.79 40.47
CA VAL A 1071 22.81 -25.22 40.24
C VAL A 1071 21.93 -26.15 39.42
N THR A 1072 20.67 -26.30 39.83
CA THR A 1072 19.66 -27.11 39.11
C THR A 1072 18.40 -26.30 38.85
N VAL A 1073 17.88 -26.38 37.63
CA VAL A 1073 16.60 -25.79 37.19
C VAL A 1073 15.80 -26.82 36.37
N PRO A 1074 14.48 -26.65 36.17
CA PRO A 1074 13.71 -27.44 35.21
C PRO A 1074 14.30 -27.33 33.80
N SER A 1075 14.15 -28.37 32.97
CA SER A 1075 14.64 -28.34 31.59
C SER A 1075 13.90 -27.35 30.69
N GLN A 1076 12.67 -26.99 31.07
CA GLN A 1076 11.84 -26.01 30.37
C GLN A 1076 10.97 -25.21 31.35
N ALA A 1077 10.58 -24.00 30.94
CA ALA A 1077 9.59 -23.18 31.61
C ALA A 1077 8.89 -22.24 30.61
N SER A 1078 7.75 -21.67 30.97
CA SER A 1078 7.09 -20.64 30.16
C SER A 1078 7.29 -19.23 30.71
N PRO A 1079 7.16 -18.18 29.88
CA PRO A 1079 7.13 -16.80 30.37
C PRO A 1079 6.06 -16.61 31.46
N GLY A 1080 6.42 -15.98 32.57
CA GLY A 1080 5.57 -15.83 33.76
C GLY A 1080 5.51 -17.04 34.71
N GLU A 1081 6.08 -18.18 34.34
CA GLU A 1081 6.13 -19.35 35.23
C GLU A 1081 7.12 -19.14 36.38
N THR A 1082 6.71 -19.51 37.61
CA THR A 1082 7.63 -19.53 38.77
C THR A 1082 8.31 -20.87 38.89
N ILE A 1083 9.61 -20.92 38.62
CA ILE A 1083 10.46 -22.10 38.78
C ILE A 1083 11.16 -22.13 40.14
N ARG A 1084 11.67 -23.31 40.52
CA ARG A 1084 12.58 -23.45 41.67
C ARG A 1084 14.00 -23.70 41.19
N VAL A 1085 14.91 -22.85 41.64
CA VAL A 1085 16.35 -22.99 41.44
C VAL A 1085 16.94 -23.66 42.68
N GLY A 1086 17.60 -24.80 42.49
CA GLY A 1086 18.15 -25.65 43.56
C GLY A 1086 19.67 -25.82 43.47
N GLY A 1087 20.22 -26.57 44.41
CA GLY A 1087 21.67 -26.81 44.50
C GLY A 1087 22.44 -25.73 45.25
N LEU A 1088 21.75 -24.99 46.12
CA LEU A 1088 22.28 -23.88 46.92
C LEU A 1088 22.50 -24.30 48.38
N GLU A 1089 23.46 -23.69 49.07
CA GLU A 1089 23.62 -23.91 50.52
C GLU A 1089 22.41 -23.36 51.31
N PRO A 1090 21.82 -24.12 52.25
CA PRO A 1090 20.68 -23.64 53.03
C PRO A 1090 20.97 -22.34 53.77
N ARG A 1091 20.09 -21.35 53.61
CA ARG A 1091 20.18 -20.00 54.21
C ARG A 1091 21.34 -19.13 53.70
N SER A 1092 21.96 -19.43 52.55
CA SER A 1092 22.93 -18.53 51.91
C SER A 1092 22.23 -17.40 51.15
N ALA A 1093 22.87 -16.24 51.06
CA ALA A 1093 22.40 -15.14 50.21
C ALA A 1093 22.89 -15.37 48.77
N VAL A 1094 21.98 -15.21 47.81
CA VAL A 1094 22.20 -15.50 46.39
C VAL A 1094 21.54 -14.45 45.49
N ALA A 1095 22.04 -14.34 44.27
CA ALA A 1095 21.41 -13.61 43.18
C ALA A 1095 21.26 -14.54 41.98
N VAL A 1096 20.06 -14.62 41.43
CA VAL A 1096 19.74 -15.48 40.30
C VAL A 1096 19.51 -14.63 39.07
N TYR A 1097 20.19 -14.99 37.99
CA TYR A 1097 20.14 -14.30 36.71
C TYR A 1097 19.65 -15.24 35.61
N LEU A 1098 18.83 -14.71 34.70
CA LEU A 1098 18.60 -15.32 33.40
C LEU A 1098 19.70 -14.89 32.44
N TYR A 1099 20.11 -15.80 31.57
CA TYR A 1099 21.23 -15.65 30.66
C TYR A 1099 20.80 -15.98 29.22
N SER A 1100 20.17 -14.97 28.61
CA SER A 1100 20.15 -14.65 27.17
C SER A 1100 20.87 -13.30 26.96
N GLN A 1101 20.52 -12.32 27.79
CA GLN A 1101 21.40 -11.28 28.33
C GLN A 1101 21.33 -11.38 29.88
N PRO A 1102 22.37 -11.02 30.67
CA PRO A 1102 22.33 -11.18 32.13
C PRO A 1102 21.26 -10.28 32.81
N GLN A 1103 20.06 -10.80 32.98
CA GLN A 1103 18.96 -10.13 33.66
C GLN A 1103 18.83 -10.67 35.08
N LEU A 1104 18.93 -9.80 36.09
CA LEU A 1104 18.72 -10.19 37.48
C LEU A 1104 17.24 -10.54 37.68
N LEU A 1105 16.95 -11.79 38.01
CA LEU A 1105 15.59 -12.25 38.29
C LEU A 1105 15.22 -12.05 39.77
N VAL A 1106 16.14 -12.39 40.69
CA VAL A 1106 15.92 -12.21 42.13
C VAL A 1106 17.23 -12.11 42.90
N THR A 1107 17.23 -11.31 43.98
CA THR A 1107 18.21 -11.45 45.08
C THR A 1107 17.47 -11.94 46.32
N GLY A 1108 18.05 -12.87 47.06
CA GLY A 1108 17.38 -13.45 48.21
C GLY A 1108 18.21 -14.42 49.02
N THR A 1109 17.59 -15.03 50.02
CA THR A 1109 18.20 -16.06 50.85
C THR A 1109 17.61 -17.42 50.49
N ALA A 1110 18.46 -18.39 50.16
CA ALA A 1110 18.03 -19.76 49.86
C ALA A 1110 17.27 -20.36 51.06
N GLY A 1111 16.20 -21.09 50.77
CA GLY A 1111 15.37 -21.75 51.77
C GLY A 1111 16.11 -22.81 52.59
N PRO A 1112 15.51 -23.33 53.67
CA PRO A 1112 16.11 -24.41 54.48
C PRO A 1112 16.38 -25.71 53.70
N ASP A 1113 15.75 -25.87 52.53
CA ASP A 1113 15.91 -26.97 51.60
C ASP A 1113 16.92 -26.70 50.46
N GLY A 1114 17.61 -25.55 50.49
CA GLY A 1114 18.62 -25.19 49.48
C GLY A 1114 18.04 -24.75 48.14
N THR A 1115 16.82 -24.20 48.13
CA THR A 1115 16.16 -23.70 46.90
C THR A 1115 15.73 -22.23 47.02
N ILE A 1116 15.57 -21.56 45.89
CA ILE A 1116 14.94 -20.23 45.78
C ILE A 1116 13.94 -20.23 44.61
N ALA A 1117 12.78 -19.62 44.83
CA ALA A 1117 11.75 -19.49 43.80
C ALA A 1117 12.04 -18.26 42.93
N VAL A 1118 11.91 -18.41 41.62
CA VAL A 1118 12.23 -17.37 40.64
C VAL A 1118 11.17 -17.39 39.55
N THR A 1119 10.61 -16.22 39.23
CA THR A 1119 9.64 -16.07 38.14
C THR A 1119 10.38 -15.73 36.86
N ILE A 1120 10.11 -16.50 35.81
CA ILE A 1120 10.59 -16.20 34.46
C ILE A 1120 9.85 -14.94 33.96
N PRO A 1121 10.55 -13.89 33.49
CA PRO A 1121 9.91 -12.68 32.98
C PRO A 1121 8.92 -12.98 31.84
N LEU A 1122 7.88 -12.17 31.68
CA LEU A 1122 6.85 -12.39 30.64
C LEU A 1122 7.36 -12.07 29.23
N ASP A 1123 8.39 -11.22 29.15
CA ASP A 1123 9.06 -10.71 27.95
C ASP A 1123 10.30 -11.52 27.57
N VAL A 1124 10.57 -12.64 28.25
CA VAL A 1124 11.71 -13.48 27.88
C VAL A 1124 11.48 -14.07 26.48
N PRO A 1125 12.48 -14.00 25.58
CA PRO A 1125 12.41 -14.68 24.28
C PRO A 1125 12.11 -16.17 24.45
N LEU A 1126 11.40 -16.76 23.50
CA LEU A 1126 11.25 -18.22 23.44
C LEU A 1126 12.57 -18.80 22.90
N GLY A 1127 13.00 -19.94 23.41
CA GLY A 1127 14.25 -20.57 22.99
C GLY A 1127 15.11 -21.05 24.15
N ASP A 1128 16.40 -21.29 23.89
CA ASP A 1128 17.34 -21.81 24.90
C ASP A 1128 17.99 -20.66 25.69
N HIS A 1129 17.87 -20.71 27.01
CA HIS A 1129 18.46 -19.77 27.96
C HIS A 1129 19.31 -20.52 28.99
N ARG A 1130 19.93 -19.76 29.90
CA ARG A 1130 20.63 -20.29 31.07
C ARG A 1130 20.15 -19.57 32.33
N ILE A 1131 20.15 -20.24 33.47
CA ILE A 1131 19.98 -19.62 34.78
C ILE A 1131 21.30 -19.74 35.51
N ALA A 1132 21.88 -18.62 35.95
CA ALA A 1132 23.11 -18.60 36.73
C ALA A 1132 22.85 -18.04 38.13
N VAL A 1133 23.53 -18.59 39.13
CA VAL A 1133 23.39 -18.17 40.52
C VAL A 1133 24.74 -17.76 41.06
N TYR A 1134 24.76 -16.60 41.70
CA TYR A 1134 25.93 -16.03 42.36
C TYR A 1134 25.78 -16.12 43.88
N ASP A 1135 26.88 -15.97 44.62
CA ASP A 1135 26.90 -15.85 46.07
C ASP A 1135 27.07 -14.41 46.57
N ALA A 1136 26.97 -14.20 47.88
CA ALA A 1136 27.05 -12.87 48.51
C ALA A 1136 28.29 -12.04 48.16
N ALA A 1137 29.38 -12.67 47.69
CA ALA A 1137 30.60 -12.01 47.27
C ALA A 1137 30.63 -11.70 45.75
N GLY A 1138 29.62 -12.13 45.00
CA GLY A 1138 29.55 -12.01 43.55
C GLY A 1138 30.24 -13.16 42.81
N GLU A 1139 30.61 -14.25 43.50
CA GLU A 1139 31.21 -15.43 42.86
C GLU A 1139 30.13 -16.37 42.32
N LEU A 1140 30.36 -16.95 41.13
CA LEU A 1140 29.43 -17.87 40.50
C LEU A 1140 29.35 -19.18 41.29
N ILE A 1141 28.16 -19.52 41.81
CA ILE A 1141 27.86 -20.81 42.44
C ILE A 1141 27.66 -21.89 41.35
N GLY A 1142 27.02 -21.53 40.25
CA GLY A 1142 26.82 -22.40 39.09
C GLY A 1142 25.75 -21.87 38.13
N TRP A 1143 25.55 -22.58 37.03
CA TRP A 1143 24.51 -22.28 36.05
C TRP A 1143 23.92 -23.56 35.44
N ALA A 1144 22.68 -23.47 34.97
CA ALA A 1144 21.99 -24.58 34.29
C ALA A 1144 21.18 -24.08 33.08
N PRO A 1145 21.11 -24.85 31.98
CA PRO A 1145 20.30 -24.48 30.82
C PRO A 1145 18.81 -24.62 31.13
N ILE A 1146 17.99 -23.77 30.49
CA ILE A 1146 16.54 -23.85 30.53
C ILE A 1146 15.98 -23.42 29.18
N ARG A 1147 15.04 -24.19 28.62
CA ARG A 1147 14.34 -23.80 27.40
C ARG A 1147 13.05 -23.06 27.75
N ILE A 1148 12.92 -21.82 27.30
CA ILE A 1148 11.66 -21.07 27.39
C ILE A 1148 10.77 -21.48 26.23
N VAL A 1149 9.60 -22.03 26.58
CA VAL A 1149 8.59 -22.49 25.62
C VAL A 1149 7.32 -21.65 25.77
N PRO A 1150 6.56 -21.43 24.68
CA PRO A 1150 5.34 -20.65 24.75
C PRO A 1150 4.38 -21.24 25.78
N VAL A 1151 3.56 -20.39 26.40
CA VAL A 1151 2.53 -20.86 27.34
C VAL A 1151 1.61 -21.80 26.57
N GLU A 1152 1.72 -23.11 26.79
CA GLU A 1152 0.80 -24.07 26.18
C GLU A 1152 -0.61 -23.74 26.69
N ALA A 1153 -1.48 -23.29 25.78
CA ALA A 1153 -2.90 -23.40 26.02
C ALA A 1153 -3.19 -24.89 26.24
N LEU A 1154 -3.45 -25.28 27.49
CA LEU A 1154 -3.75 -26.65 27.92
C LEU A 1154 -4.57 -27.38 26.85
N ALA A 1155 -3.88 -28.17 26.03
CA ALA A 1155 -4.51 -29.15 25.16
C ALA A 1155 -5.08 -30.20 26.09
N ALA A 1156 -6.36 -30.04 26.45
CA ALA A 1156 -7.09 -31.01 27.23
C ALA A 1156 -7.12 -32.32 26.43
N THR A 1157 -6.24 -33.25 26.80
CA THR A 1157 -6.31 -34.63 26.32
C THR A 1157 -7.72 -35.16 26.60
N GLY A 1158 -8.32 -35.83 25.61
CA GLY A 1158 -9.75 -36.18 25.53
C GLY A 1158 -10.31 -37.13 26.62
N ALA A 1159 -9.66 -37.25 27.77
CA ALA A 1159 -10.19 -37.90 28.96
C ALA A 1159 -10.92 -36.91 29.91
N ASP A 1160 -10.58 -35.60 29.87
CA ASP A 1160 -11.20 -34.58 30.76
C ASP A 1160 -12.47 -33.92 30.17
N ALA A 1161 -12.75 -34.14 28.88
CA ALA A 1161 -13.94 -33.62 28.20
C ALA A 1161 -15.26 -34.16 28.78
N VAL A 1162 -15.25 -35.33 29.43
CA VAL A 1162 -16.46 -35.91 30.05
C VAL A 1162 -16.73 -35.29 31.43
N ALA A 1163 -15.70 -34.86 32.16
CA ALA A 1163 -15.86 -34.18 33.46
C ALA A 1163 -16.32 -32.72 33.28
N LEU A 1164 -15.81 -32.03 32.25
CA LEU A 1164 -16.18 -30.65 31.92
C LEU A 1164 -17.61 -30.54 31.36
N MET A 1165 -18.06 -31.52 30.58
CA MET A 1165 -19.45 -31.59 30.06
C MET A 1165 -20.50 -31.76 31.17
N THR A 1166 -20.18 -32.44 32.27
CA THR A 1166 -21.06 -32.52 33.45
C THR A 1166 -21.09 -31.22 34.27
N ALA A 1167 -20.03 -30.40 34.24
CA ALA A 1167 -20.01 -29.09 34.90
C ALA A 1167 -20.71 -28.00 34.07
N LEU A 1168 -20.58 -28.04 32.73
CA LEU A 1168 -21.23 -27.13 31.80
C LEU A 1168 -22.76 -27.30 31.77
N ALA A 1169 -23.27 -28.52 31.96
CA ALA A 1169 -24.71 -28.76 32.10
C ALA A 1169 -25.31 -28.17 33.39
N ALA A 1170 -24.51 -28.04 34.46
CA ALA A 1170 -24.93 -27.39 35.70
C ALA A 1170 -24.84 -25.85 35.61
N GLY A 1171 -23.85 -25.31 34.88
CA GLY A 1171 -23.69 -23.88 34.62
C GLY A 1171 -24.75 -23.29 33.68
N ALA A 1172 -25.16 -24.03 32.64
CA ALA A 1172 -26.21 -23.60 31.72
C ALA A 1172 -27.59 -23.47 32.39
N ALA A 1173 -27.87 -24.28 33.42
CA ALA A 1173 -29.10 -24.18 34.20
C ALA A 1173 -29.13 -22.92 35.11
N VAL A 1174 -27.97 -22.43 35.55
CA VAL A 1174 -27.84 -21.21 36.37
C VAL A 1174 -27.90 -19.95 35.50
N LEU A 1175 -27.32 -19.98 34.29
CA LEU A 1175 -27.41 -18.90 33.30
C LEU A 1175 -28.83 -18.74 32.73
N ALA A 1176 -29.56 -19.84 32.49
CA ALA A 1176 -30.97 -19.76 32.10
C ALA A 1176 -31.88 -19.17 33.20
N ALA A 1177 -31.58 -19.43 34.48
CA ALA A 1177 -32.29 -18.81 35.60
C ALA A 1177 -31.96 -17.31 35.75
N GLY A 1178 -30.71 -16.91 35.49
CA GLY A 1178 -30.26 -15.52 35.52
C GLY A 1178 -30.88 -14.66 34.42
N VAL A 1179 -31.02 -15.19 33.20
CA VAL A 1179 -31.65 -14.50 32.06
C VAL A 1179 -33.17 -14.34 32.27
N VAL A 1180 -33.84 -15.31 32.88
CA VAL A 1180 -35.27 -15.22 33.24
C VAL A 1180 -35.51 -14.19 34.36
N LEU A 1181 -34.59 -14.07 35.32
CA LEU A 1181 -34.64 -13.04 36.37
C LEU A 1181 -34.31 -11.63 35.84
N ALA A 1182 -33.38 -11.50 34.90
CA ALA A 1182 -33.06 -10.24 34.24
C ALA A 1182 -34.20 -9.74 33.32
N LEU A 1183 -34.85 -10.64 32.58
CA LEU A 1183 -36.03 -10.32 31.76
C LEU A 1183 -37.26 -9.99 32.61
N ALA A 1184 -37.42 -10.63 33.79
CA ALA A 1184 -38.46 -10.27 34.75
C ALA A 1184 -38.21 -8.92 35.44
N ALA A 1185 -36.95 -8.54 35.67
CA ALA A 1185 -36.56 -7.23 36.19
C ALA A 1185 -36.75 -6.11 35.15
N ARG A 1186 -36.43 -6.38 33.87
CA ARG A 1186 -36.66 -5.44 32.75
C ARG A 1186 -38.15 -5.22 32.47
N ARG A 1187 -38.99 -6.26 32.54
CA ARG A 1187 -40.46 -6.11 32.45
C ARG A 1187 -41.09 -5.36 33.62
N ARG A 1188 -40.56 -5.51 34.85
CA ARG A 1188 -41.03 -4.75 36.04
C ARG A 1188 -40.60 -3.28 36.03
N ARG A 1189 -39.46 -2.94 35.39
CA ARG A 1189 -39.05 -1.53 35.16
C ARG A 1189 -39.89 -0.87 34.05
N ALA A 1190 -40.20 -1.58 32.96
CA ALA A 1190 -41.09 -1.07 31.91
C ALA A 1190 -42.54 -0.86 32.39
N GLN A 1191 -43.07 -1.75 33.24
CA GLN A 1191 -44.43 -1.57 33.81
C GLN A 1191 -44.54 -0.50 34.91
N ARG A 1192 -43.42 -0.08 35.53
CA ARG A 1192 -43.41 1.04 36.48
C ARG A 1192 -43.29 2.42 35.82
N ALA A 1193 -42.77 2.49 34.59
CA ALA A 1193 -42.71 3.72 33.80
C ALA A 1193 -44.05 4.09 33.14
N SER A 1194 -44.97 3.13 32.94
CA SER A 1194 -46.28 3.37 32.32
C SER A 1194 -47.44 3.68 33.30
N VAL A 1195 -47.18 3.78 34.61
CA VAL A 1195 -48.22 4.04 35.64
C VAL A 1195 -48.06 5.43 36.31
N MET A 1196 -47.06 6.23 35.92
CA MET A 1196 -46.90 7.62 36.40
C MET A 1196 -47.09 8.64 35.27
N TYR A 1197 -48.18 8.57 34.51
CA TYR A 1197 -48.68 9.70 33.71
C TYR A 1197 -50.18 9.59 33.41
N VAL A 1198 -50.99 9.26 34.43
CA VAL A 1198 -52.42 9.57 34.45
C VAL A 1198 -52.80 9.95 35.88
N GLU A 1199 -52.48 11.19 36.30
CA GLU A 1199 -53.20 11.98 37.33
C GLU A 1199 -52.32 13.16 37.76
N SER A 1200 -52.49 14.32 37.11
CA SER A 1200 -52.55 15.63 37.77
C SER A 1200 -52.64 16.77 36.74
N GLY A 1201 -53.85 16.99 36.22
CA GLY A 1201 -54.23 18.21 35.54
C GLY A 1201 -55.55 18.71 36.10
N SER A 1202 -55.50 19.47 37.21
CA SER A 1202 -56.62 20.29 37.70
C SER A 1202 -56.16 21.29 38.77
N SER A 1203 -56.36 22.56 38.45
CA SER A 1203 -56.58 23.73 39.33
C SER A 1203 -55.40 24.54 39.87
N VAL A 1204 -55.49 25.83 39.48
CA VAL A 1204 -54.92 27.11 39.96
C VAL A 1204 -53.55 27.51 39.45
#